data_AF-A0A852ZJP3-F1
#
_entry.id   AF-A0A852ZJP3-F1
#
_cell.length_a   1.000
_cell.length_b   1.000
_cell.length_c   1.000
_cell.angle_alpha   90.00
_cell.angle_beta   90.00
_cell.angle_gamma   90.00
#
_symmetry.space_group_name_H-M   'P 1'
#
loop_
_entity.id
_entity.type
_entity.pdbx_description
1 polymer ?
#
loop_
_entity_poly.entity_id
_entity_poly.type
_entity_poly.pdbx_seq_one_letter_code
_entity_poly.pdbx_strand_id
1 'polypeptide(L)'
;MDDRGGERGRPRVSAIMGPFSSEPFALGLKAFLLGSGEFDVVSVDDPAVLDRHVVGGGAAILIIEGADPAACQDYLDEQHIRSVVLFDPVGARAFIGLENPDWRKLVEVLQAAAHDVTAERVHVVDPWTLRPARSQDADAATLAPLTEWLELSLARALVRRTGHDAPGVPGWSVAPAEALESLALDPLLSTEAELAARLAAADAALVVTRTSLPAPVARVAEAFALSALELRLLCLVLAPELDGRYATAIGVLQDDLTRRRPGLTLLAELMVSTDVGTWNLRRTINASNSVMKQGLVRPAGSDALPVDVGLAPSRALVAYLLAPSLDDAVRAVDATLCEASSETTEPLSVEEAELARRLDRLVADQTTLVHLVGSGTAKGWFIRLAAAIGLPLLVGDLRRVERGVDVVGDWAVLARLDGSGLMVLGIDALEPLDRSRVRGQLVEIARSLRLVALDGEPTPDGTWWESATQLRAPAISTAQRAAWWRRAATEAGLALGADDIQRLAATAPIDPERIRRSVVAAARLGLPAGDAAVAEMQRTARELSPTPLPEGVRQIVPTYTWDDIVLPEARKEQLQTIPVHVLQAGRVLEEWGFASRVPYGQGVAALFCGPSGTGKTMAARIVAGALGVDLLQVDLSKTISKYIGETEKNLDRIFDAAEGAGSVLLFDEADAIFGKRTEIKDAHDRHANVEVAYLLQRIEAFRGLAVLTTNFKQNIDDAFVRRLRFVVEFALPTAAERERIWRKAFPAHAPLARDVDVALLASRLQIPGGSIQNIALHAAFIAAAAGGPISAAHVLAATRRELVKIGMLTAERSLDELAVPS
;
A
#
# COMPACT_ATOMS: atom_id res chain seq x y z
N MET A 1 -14.80 -4.28 -47.47
CA MET A 1 -16.23 -3.96 -47.41
C MET A 1 -16.84 -4.91 -46.40
N ASP A 2 -17.01 -4.58 -45.13
CA ASP A 2 -17.03 -3.26 -44.50
C ASP A 2 -16.33 -3.25 -43.14
N ASP A 3 -15.93 -2.03 -42.80
CA ASP A 3 -14.98 -1.62 -41.78
C ASP A 3 -15.55 -1.74 -40.36
N ARG A 4 -14.71 -2.20 -39.43
CA ARG A 4 -14.99 -2.26 -38.00
C ARG A 4 -14.39 -1.01 -37.34
N GLY A 5 -15.22 -0.01 -37.10
CA GLY A 5 -14.93 1.07 -36.15
C GLY A 5 -15.77 0.89 -34.88
N GLY A 6 -15.26 0.14 -33.90
CA GLY A 6 -15.90 -0.01 -32.60
C GLY A 6 -15.69 1.23 -31.74
N GLU A 7 -16.64 2.17 -31.74
CA GLU A 7 -16.77 3.14 -30.66
C GLU A 7 -17.17 2.40 -29.39
N ARG A 8 -16.28 2.39 -28.40
CA ARG A 8 -16.65 2.07 -27.01
C ARG A 8 -17.75 3.04 -26.62
N GLY A 9 -18.97 2.53 -26.41
CA GLY A 9 -20.10 3.34 -25.96
C GLY A 9 -19.69 4.14 -24.73
N ARG A 10 -19.61 5.46 -24.86
CA ARG A 10 -19.43 6.36 -23.73
C ARG A 10 -20.61 6.15 -22.76
N PRO A 11 -20.39 6.17 -21.44
CA PRO A 11 -21.49 6.17 -20.49
C PRO A 11 -22.36 7.39 -20.79
N ARG A 12 -23.62 7.18 -21.21
CA ARG A 12 -24.58 8.28 -21.40
C ARG A 12 -24.98 8.81 -20.03
N VAL A 13 -24.92 10.13 -19.88
CA VAL A 13 -25.25 10.85 -18.65
C VAL A 13 -26.66 11.41 -18.80
N SER A 14 -27.54 11.12 -17.85
CA SER A 14 -28.91 11.60 -17.89
C SER A 14 -29.06 12.94 -17.15
N ALA A 15 -29.66 13.94 -17.79
CA ALA A 15 -30.00 15.23 -17.20
C ALA A 15 -31.48 15.25 -16.80
N ILE A 16 -31.76 15.54 -15.53
CA ILE A 16 -33.13 15.58 -15.00
C ILE A 16 -33.51 17.05 -14.76
N MET A 17 -34.65 17.50 -15.31
CA MET A 17 -35.15 18.86 -15.15
C MET A 17 -36.39 18.87 -14.25
N GLY A 18 -36.37 19.70 -13.20
CA GLY A 18 -37.44 19.80 -12.21
C GLY A 18 -38.71 20.56 -12.66
N PRO A 19 -39.73 20.65 -11.79
CA PRO A 19 -41.10 21.06 -12.13
C PRO A 19 -41.29 22.53 -12.55
N PHE A 20 -40.24 23.35 -12.56
CA PHE A 20 -40.29 24.76 -12.93
C PHE A 20 -39.97 25.03 -14.42
N SER A 21 -39.98 23.99 -15.27
CA SER A 21 -39.35 23.98 -16.61
C SER A 21 -40.09 24.74 -17.73
N SER A 22 -40.83 25.81 -17.45
CA SER A 22 -41.59 26.56 -18.47
C SER A 22 -40.87 27.78 -19.06
N GLU A 23 -39.63 28.07 -18.66
CA GLU A 23 -38.91 29.25 -19.13
C GLU A 23 -38.20 29.06 -20.49
N PRO A 24 -38.06 30.14 -21.30
CA PRO A 24 -37.42 30.09 -22.62
C PRO A 24 -35.98 29.54 -22.58
N PHE A 25 -35.25 29.82 -21.50
CA PHE A 25 -33.88 29.36 -21.30
C PHE A 25 -33.80 27.85 -21.06
N ALA A 26 -34.69 27.30 -20.22
CA ALA A 26 -34.78 25.87 -19.95
C ALA A 26 -35.12 25.05 -21.22
N LEU A 27 -36.01 25.59 -22.06
CA LEU A 27 -36.32 25.02 -23.38
C LEU A 27 -35.10 25.05 -24.32
N GLY A 28 -34.31 26.13 -24.30
CA GLY A 28 -33.07 26.26 -25.06
C GLY A 28 -31.99 25.27 -24.61
N LEU A 29 -31.77 25.15 -23.30
CA LEU A 29 -30.81 24.22 -22.71
C LEU A 29 -31.19 22.75 -23.00
N LYS A 30 -32.48 22.42 -22.86
CA LYS A 30 -33.02 21.09 -23.19
C LYS A 30 -32.82 20.75 -24.67
N ALA A 31 -33.10 21.68 -25.58
CA ALA A 31 -32.90 21.49 -27.01
C ALA A 31 -31.41 21.32 -27.36
N PHE A 32 -30.52 22.06 -26.70
CA PHE A 32 -29.07 21.96 -26.91
C PHE A 32 -28.49 20.63 -26.40
N LEU A 33 -28.88 20.19 -25.20
CA LEU A 33 -28.44 18.91 -24.62
C LEU A 33 -28.94 17.70 -25.42
N LEU A 34 -30.19 17.75 -25.91
CA LEU A 34 -30.70 16.74 -26.86
C LEU A 34 -29.94 16.78 -28.20
N GLY A 35 -29.52 17.97 -28.64
CA GLY A 35 -28.78 18.17 -29.88
C GLY A 35 -27.32 17.72 -29.83
N SER A 36 -26.69 17.66 -28.64
CA SER A 36 -25.30 17.21 -28.49
C SER A 36 -25.12 15.70 -28.58
N GLY A 37 -26.20 14.92 -28.41
CA GLY A 37 -26.20 13.46 -28.54
C GLY A 37 -25.51 12.71 -27.39
N GLU A 38 -24.96 13.42 -26.41
CA GLU A 38 -24.21 12.87 -25.27
C GLU A 38 -25.04 12.74 -23.98
N PHE A 39 -26.19 13.44 -23.90
CA PHE A 39 -27.04 13.49 -22.70
C PHE A 39 -28.47 13.06 -22.98
N ASP A 40 -29.05 12.28 -22.07
CA ASP A 40 -30.48 11.91 -22.10
C ASP A 40 -31.26 12.85 -21.17
N VAL A 41 -32.25 13.61 -21.70
CA VAL A 41 -33.00 14.59 -20.89
C VAL A 41 -34.34 14.03 -20.42
N VAL A 42 -34.58 14.07 -19.10
CA VAL A 42 -35.81 13.61 -18.44
C VAL A 42 -36.49 14.80 -17.74
N SER A 43 -37.79 15.00 -17.99
CA SER A 43 -38.60 16.04 -17.33
C SER A 43 -39.39 15.42 -16.18
N VAL A 44 -39.39 16.03 -15.00
CA VAL A 44 -40.07 15.49 -13.81
C VAL A 44 -40.97 16.55 -13.19
N ASP A 45 -42.27 16.26 -13.16
CA ASP A 45 -43.30 17.20 -12.67
C ASP A 45 -43.63 17.03 -11.17
N ASP A 46 -43.16 15.96 -10.53
CA ASP A 46 -43.43 15.61 -9.12
C ASP A 46 -42.13 15.22 -8.38
N PRO A 47 -41.76 15.90 -7.27
CA PRO A 47 -40.57 15.61 -6.49
C PRO A 47 -40.46 14.15 -6.02
N ALA A 48 -41.57 13.47 -5.74
CA ALA A 48 -41.57 12.07 -5.28
C ALA A 48 -41.16 11.05 -6.37
N VAL A 49 -41.00 11.51 -7.62
CA VAL A 49 -40.54 10.69 -8.75
C VAL A 49 -39.01 10.70 -8.90
N LEU A 50 -38.33 11.71 -8.33
CA LEU A 50 -36.86 11.82 -8.34
C LEU A 50 -36.19 10.59 -7.72
N ASP A 51 -36.71 10.11 -6.59
CA ASP A 51 -36.21 8.92 -5.89
C ASP A 51 -36.25 7.65 -6.76
N ARG A 52 -37.25 7.50 -7.63
CA ARG A 52 -37.37 6.30 -8.48
C ARG A 52 -36.39 6.25 -9.65
N HIS A 53 -35.92 7.41 -10.13
CA HIS A 53 -34.96 7.47 -11.25
C HIS A 53 -33.50 7.48 -10.79
N VAL A 54 -33.22 7.99 -9.57
CA VAL A 54 -31.86 8.08 -9.02
C VAL A 54 -31.36 6.74 -8.44
N VAL A 55 -32.26 5.86 -8.00
CA VAL A 55 -31.91 4.58 -7.34
C VAL A 55 -31.31 3.50 -8.27
N GLY A 56 -31.08 3.81 -9.56
CA GLY A 56 -30.53 2.88 -10.55
C GLY A 56 -29.00 2.89 -10.76
N GLY A 57 -28.24 3.72 -10.04
CA GLY A 57 -26.76 3.75 -10.16
C GLY A 57 -26.19 4.32 -11.47
N GLY A 58 -27.01 4.94 -12.31
CA GLY A 58 -26.55 5.74 -13.45
C GLY A 58 -26.06 7.12 -13.00
N ALA A 59 -25.01 7.66 -13.63
CA ALA A 59 -24.58 9.03 -13.38
C ALA A 59 -25.66 10.00 -13.90
N ALA A 60 -26.46 10.55 -13.00
CA ALA A 60 -27.49 11.53 -13.31
C ALA A 60 -27.07 12.92 -12.81
N ILE A 61 -27.35 13.95 -13.61
CA ILE A 61 -27.18 15.36 -13.25
C ILE A 61 -28.57 15.95 -13.07
N LEU A 62 -28.84 16.51 -11.89
CA LEU A 62 -30.10 17.17 -11.58
C LEU A 62 -29.97 18.69 -11.80
N ILE A 63 -30.86 19.27 -12.59
CA ILE A 63 -30.93 20.71 -12.87
C ILE A 63 -32.22 21.28 -12.29
N ILE A 64 -32.10 22.15 -11.28
CA ILE A 64 -33.23 22.78 -10.58
C ILE A 64 -33.12 24.30 -10.71
N GLU A 65 -34.21 24.95 -11.13
CA GLU A 65 -34.31 26.40 -11.30
C GLU A 65 -35.20 27.01 -10.20
N GLY A 66 -34.74 28.11 -9.58
CA GLY A 66 -35.54 28.89 -8.62
C GLY A 66 -35.62 28.33 -7.19
N ALA A 67 -34.82 27.31 -6.87
CA ALA A 67 -34.82 26.71 -5.54
C ALA A 67 -33.95 27.49 -4.55
N ASP A 68 -34.42 27.60 -3.30
CA ASP A 68 -33.63 28.14 -2.20
C ASP A 68 -32.38 27.26 -1.98
N PRO A 69 -31.16 27.83 -2.03
CA PRO A 69 -29.92 27.09 -1.79
C PRO A 69 -29.94 26.23 -0.53
N ALA A 70 -30.67 26.65 0.51
CA ALA A 70 -30.81 25.87 1.74
C ALA A 70 -31.65 24.60 1.57
N ALA A 71 -32.76 24.66 0.83
CA ALA A 71 -33.62 23.49 0.57
C ALA A 71 -32.97 22.46 -0.37
N CYS A 72 -32.01 22.91 -1.19
CA CYS A 72 -31.23 22.03 -2.06
C CYS A 72 -30.13 21.26 -1.33
N GLN A 73 -29.63 21.79 -0.21
CA GLN A 73 -28.64 21.11 0.63
C GLN A 73 -29.24 19.87 1.29
N ASP A 74 -30.50 19.97 1.75
CA ASP A 74 -31.25 18.82 2.29
C ASP A 74 -31.36 17.69 1.25
N TYR A 75 -31.52 18.03 -0.04
CA TYR A 75 -31.53 17.06 -1.15
C TYR A 75 -30.18 16.41 -1.45
N LEU A 76 -29.06 17.13 -1.24
CA LEU A 76 -27.69 16.62 -1.41
C LEU A 76 -27.28 15.72 -0.24
N ASP A 77 -27.72 16.05 0.97
CA ASP A 77 -27.38 15.33 2.19
C ASP A 77 -28.23 14.05 2.36
N GLU A 78 -29.46 14.02 1.82
CA GLU A 78 -30.37 12.87 1.96
C GLU A 78 -30.31 11.81 0.83
N GLN A 79 -29.73 12.10 -0.34
CA GLN A 79 -29.74 11.18 -1.50
C GLN A 79 -28.37 11.10 -2.20
N HIS A 80 -27.96 9.89 -2.61
CA HIS A 80 -26.67 9.56 -3.26
C HIS A 80 -26.49 10.13 -4.69
N ILE A 81 -26.65 11.45 -4.87
CA ILE A 81 -26.49 12.12 -6.16
C ILE A 81 -25.05 12.65 -6.29
N ARG A 82 -24.32 12.23 -7.32
CA ARG A 82 -22.90 12.58 -7.52
C ARG A 82 -22.64 13.97 -8.10
N SER A 83 -23.68 14.65 -8.63
CA SER A 83 -23.54 15.89 -9.40
C SER A 83 -24.87 16.66 -9.49
N VAL A 84 -24.91 17.91 -9.03
CA VAL A 84 -26.10 18.79 -9.09
C VAL A 84 -25.74 20.15 -9.66
N VAL A 85 -26.59 20.69 -10.55
CA VAL A 85 -26.47 22.06 -11.08
C VAL A 85 -27.71 22.85 -10.67
N LEU A 86 -27.53 23.94 -9.93
CA LEU A 86 -28.61 24.81 -9.46
C LEU A 86 -28.61 26.11 -10.26
N PHE A 87 -29.78 26.61 -10.65
CA PHE A 87 -29.93 27.90 -11.32
C PHE A 87 -30.79 28.85 -10.47
N ASP A 88 -30.26 30.02 -10.16
CA ASP A 88 -31.00 31.12 -9.52
C ASP A 88 -31.44 32.14 -10.61
N PRO A 89 -32.74 32.20 -10.95
CA PRO A 89 -33.26 33.15 -11.93
C PRO A 89 -33.38 34.57 -11.38
N VAL A 90 -33.39 34.78 -10.05
CA VAL A 90 -33.50 36.12 -9.45
C VAL A 90 -32.13 36.79 -9.36
N GLY A 91 -31.07 36.01 -9.21
CA GLY A 91 -29.68 36.48 -9.11
C GLY A 91 -28.83 36.34 -10.38
N ALA A 92 -29.31 35.65 -11.43
CA ALA A 92 -28.56 35.32 -12.64
C ALA A 92 -27.22 34.60 -12.34
N ARG A 93 -27.27 33.52 -11.54
CA ARG A 93 -26.11 32.69 -11.17
C ARG A 93 -26.45 31.20 -11.31
N ALA A 94 -25.48 30.42 -11.77
CA ALA A 94 -25.56 28.95 -11.79
C ALA A 94 -24.56 28.38 -10.79
N PHE A 95 -24.96 27.43 -9.95
CA PHE A 95 -24.11 26.72 -8.98
C PHE A 95 -23.92 25.28 -9.42
N ILE A 96 -22.71 24.74 -9.25
CA ILE A 96 -22.37 23.40 -9.73
C ILE A 96 -21.65 22.65 -8.59
N GLY A 97 -22.30 21.63 -8.02
CA GLY A 97 -21.67 20.72 -7.06
C GLY A 97 -21.28 19.42 -7.77
N LEU A 98 -19.98 19.07 -7.78
CA LEU A 98 -19.47 17.89 -8.51
C LEU A 98 -18.42 17.10 -7.70
N GLU A 99 -18.60 15.77 -7.66
CA GLU A 99 -17.55 14.79 -7.32
C GLU A 99 -16.92 14.12 -8.57
N ASN A 100 -17.21 14.60 -9.80
CA ASN A 100 -16.76 13.94 -11.04
C ASN A 100 -15.54 14.65 -11.70
N PRO A 101 -14.49 13.92 -12.13
CA PRO A 101 -13.28 14.48 -12.75
C PRO A 101 -13.45 15.26 -14.07
N ASP A 102 -14.55 15.13 -14.82
CA ASP A 102 -14.71 15.74 -16.16
C ASP A 102 -15.60 17.02 -16.20
N TRP A 103 -15.66 17.75 -15.08
CA TRP A 103 -16.51 18.94 -14.89
C TRP A 103 -16.31 20.08 -15.92
N ARG A 104 -15.11 20.22 -16.49
CA ARG A 104 -14.78 21.31 -17.43
C ARG A 104 -15.62 21.28 -18.70
N LYS A 105 -15.99 20.10 -19.20
CA LYS A 105 -16.85 19.96 -20.39
C LYS A 105 -18.29 20.37 -20.11
N LEU A 106 -18.80 20.09 -18.90
CA LEU A 106 -20.14 20.51 -18.50
C LEU A 106 -20.22 22.05 -18.44
N VAL A 107 -19.17 22.68 -17.92
CA VAL A 107 -19.04 24.15 -17.90
C VAL A 107 -19.02 24.73 -19.32
N GLU A 108 -18.25 24.14 -20.24
CA GLU A 108 -18.24 24.58 -21.66
C GLU A 108 -19.62 24.44 -22.31
N VAL A 109 -20.34 23.34 -22.05
CA VAL A 109 -21.70 23.10 -22.55
C VAL A 109 -22.69 24.13 -21.99
N LEU A 110 -22.60 24.44 -20.69
CA LEU A 110 -23.44 25.46 -20.05
C LEU A 110 -23.13 26.87 -20.55
N GLN A 111 -21.86 27.20 -20.77
CA GLN A 111 -21.43 28.47 -21.36
C GLN A 111 -21.87 28.62 -22.82
N ALA A 112 -21.90 27.52 -23.59
CA ALA A 112 -22.39 27.51 -24.96
C ALA A 112 -23.92 27.70 -25.04
N ALA A 113 -24.67 27.02 -24.16
CA ALA A 113 -26.13 27.21 -24.06
C ALA A 113 -26.51 28.61 -23.54
N ALA A 114 -25.64 29.23 -22.74
CA ALA A 114 -25.80 30.59 -22.24
C ALA A 114 -25.49 31.68 -23.28
N HIS A 115 -25.36 31.41 -24.58
CA HIS A 115 -25.01 32.42 -25.59
C HIS A 115 -25.94 33.66 -25.68
N ASP A 116 -27.14 33.63 -25.09
CA ASP A 116 -28.04 34.80 -24.94
C ASP A 116 -27.88 35.55 -23.59
N VAL A 117 -27.03 35.05 -22.70
CA VAL A 117 -26.76 35.60 -21.37
C VAL A 117 -25.25 35.89 -21.30
N THR A 118 -24.86 37.15 -21.14
CA THR A 118 -23.46 37.58 -21.13
C THR A 118 -22.59 36.65 -20.26
N ALA A 119 -21.45 36.20 -20.80
CA ALA A 119 -20.53 35.20 -20.23
C ALA A 119 -20.04 35.49 -18.78
N GLU A 120 -20.32 36.67 -18.24
CA GLU A 120 -20.06 37.08 -16.85
C GLU A 120 -21.06 36.51 -15.82
N ARG A 121 -22.11 35.79 -16.22
CA ARG A 121 -23.20 35.35 -15.33
C ARG A 121 -23.16 33.88 -14.87
N VAL A 122 -22.20 33.08 -15.32
CA VAL A 122 -22.03 31.68 -14.90
C VAL A 122 -20.81 31.58 -13.99
N HIS A 123 -21.04 31.44 -12.68
CA HIS A 123 -19.97 31.28 -11.69
C HIS A 123 -19.82 29.82 -11.28
N VAL A 124 -18.73 29.18 -11.70
CA VAL A 124 -18.39 27.83 -11.21
C VAL A 124 -17.81 27.97 -9.80
N VAL A 125 -18.58 27.53 -8.81
CA VAL A 125 -18.22 27.59 -7.39
C VAL A 125 -17.90 26.17 -6.95
N ASP A 126 -16.75 25.96 -6.31
CA ASP A 126 -16.37 24.68 -5.76
C ASP A 126 -17.41 24.26 -4.68
N PRO A 127 -17.95 23.03 -4.64
CA PRO A 127 -18.83 22.61 -3.55
C PRO A 127 -18.26 22.86 -2.15
N TRP A 128 -16.94 22.89 -1.98
CA TRP A 128 -16.31 23.29 -0.71
C TRP A 128 -16.59 24.76 -0.31
N THR A 129 -16.91 25.62 -1.29
CA THR A 129 -17.28 27.02 -1.10
C THR A 129 -18.78 27.27 -0.90
N LEU A 130 -19.63 26.25 -1.04
CA LEU A 130 -21.09 26.33 -0.81
C LEU A 130 -21.51 26.02 0.63
N ARG A 131 -20.57 25.84 1.58
CA ARG A 131 -20.94 25.75 3.00
C ARG A 131 -21.78 26.97 3.38
N PRO A 132 -22.92 26.79 4.05
CA PRO A 132 -23.73 27.92 4.47
C PRO A 132 -22.87 28.81 5.38
N ALA A 133 -22.99 30.13 5.21
CA ALA A 133 -22.40 31.15 6.09
C ALA A 133 -22.71 30.91 7.59
N ARG A 134 -23.66 30.02 7.92
CA ARG A 134 -23.91 29.51 9.28
C ARG A 134 -22.71 28.81 9.93
N SER A 135 -21.73 28.25 9.20
CA SER A 135 -20.50 27.73 9.83
C SER A 135 -19.39 28.78 9.92
N GLN A 136 -19.30 29.73 8.98
CA GLN A 136 -18.32 30.82 9.05
C GLN A 136 -18.62 31.79 10.20
N ASP A 137 -19.89 32.09 10.49
CA ASP A 137 -20.24 32.94 11.63
C ASP A 137 -20.02 32.23 12.98
N ALA A 138 -20.21 30.90 13.04
CA ALA A 138 -19.93 30.10 14.24
C ALA A 138 -18.42 29.90 14.45
N ASP A 139 -17.65 29.62 13.41
CA ASP A 139 -16.19 29.48 13.48
C ASP A 139 -15.50 30.83 13.71
N ALA A 140 -15.98 31.91 13.09
CA ALA A 140 -15.51 33.28 13.35
C ALA A 140 -15.84 33.74 14.77
N ALA A 141 -17.03 33.44 15.30
CA ALA A 141 -17.35 33.71 16.70
C ALA A 141 -16.50 32.88 17.68
N THR A 142 -16.16 31.64 17.30
CA THR A 142 -15.31 30.75 18.10
C THR A 142 -13.85 31.21 18.13
N LEU A 143 -13.35 31.78 17.03
CA LEU A 143 -11.99 32.33 16.92
C LEU A 143 -11.88 33.81 17.34
N ALA A 144 -13.00 34.52 17.51
CA ALA A 144 -13.04 35.95 17.79
C ALA A 144 -12.12 36.41 18.96
N PRO A 145 -12.06 35.70 20.10
CA PRO A 145 -11.14 36.08 21.18
C PRO A 145 -9.66 35.94 20.81
N LEU A 146 -9.33 34.94 19.98
CA LEU A 146 -7.97 34.73 19.47
C LEU A 146 -7.60 35.80 18.44
N THR A 147 -8.51 36.12 17.51
CA THR A 147 -8.27 37.17 16.50
C THR A 147 -8.15 38.54 17.16
N GLU A 148 -9.00 38.86 18.16
CA GLU A 148 -8.88 40.11 18.93
C GLU A 148 -7.51 40.20 19.65
N TRP A 149 -7.08 39.12 20.31
CA TRP A 149 -5.78 39.08 20.97
C TRP A 149 -4.61 39.28 19.99
N LEU A 150 -4.67 38.66 18.81
CA LEU A 150 -3.67 38.80 17.75
C LEU A 150 -3.64 40.21 17.17
N GLU A 151 -4.80 40.77 16.86
CA GLU A 151 -4.94 42.13 16.34
C GLU A 151 -4.41 43.17 17.32
N LEU A 152 -4.77 43.07 18.61
CA LEU A 152 -4.25 43.96 19.65
C LEU A 152 -2.73 43.83 19.84
N SER A 153 -2.18 42.61 19.75
CA SER A 153 -0.74 42.36 19.86
C SER A 153 0.04 43.00 18.71
N LEU A 154 -0.40 42.78 17.47
CA LEU A 154 0.23 43.32 16.27
C LEU A 154 0.04 44.84 16.16
N ALA A 155 -1.17 45.34 16.44
CA ALA A 155 -1.47 46.76 16.38
C ALA A 155 -0.65 47.58 17.37
N ARG A 156 -0.48 47.09 18.61
CA ARG A 156 0.38 47.76 19.60
C ARG A 156 1.82 47.90 19.11
N ALA A 157 2.37 46.85 18.51
CA ALA A 157 3.74 46.90 17.97
C ALA A 157 3.85 47.83 16.75
N LEU A 158 2.85 47.84 15.87
CA LEU A 158 2.79 48.77 14.73
C LEU A 158 2.70 50.24 15.19
N VAL A 159 1.86 50.54 16.18
CA VAL A 159 1.72 51.89 16.76
C VAL A 159 3.03 52.38 17.39
N ARG A 160 3.76 51.50 18.09
CA ARG A 160 5.10 51.82 18.62
C ARG A 160 6.08 52.24 17.53
N ARG A 161 6.04 51.58 16.37
CA ARG A 161 6.89 51.93 15.22
C ARG A 161 6.47 53.22 14.55
N THR A 162 5.16 53.45 14.36
CA THR A 162 4.66 54.73 13.82
C THR A 162 5.00 55.92 14.71
N GLY A 163 5.15 55.72 16.03
CA GLY A 163 5.54 56.76 16.97
C GLY A 163 7.02 57.16 16.92
N HIS A 164 7.88 56.38 16.25
CA HIS A 164 9.32 56.63 16.14
C HIS A 164 9.77 57.05 14.73
N ASP A 165 8.98 56.77 13.69
CA ASP A 165 9.31 57.13 12.30
C ASP A 165 8.53 58.35 11.81
N ALA A 166 9.26 59.40 11.43
CA ALA A 166 8.71 60.54 10.70
C ALA A 166 8.15 60.09 9.34
N PRO A 167 7.09 60.72 8.82
CA PRO A 167 6.45 60.30 7.58
C PRO A 167 7.45 60.35 6.41
N GLY A 168 7.68 59.20 5.77
CA GLY A 168 8.37 59.11 4.48
C GLY A 168 9.85 58.70 4.51
N VAL A 169 10.22 57.64 5.23
CA VAL A 169 11.49 56.94 4.92
C VAL A 169 11.31 56.18 3.60
N PRO A 170 12.02 56.53 2.51
CA PRO A 170 11.85 55.87 1.21
C PRO A 170 12.39 54.43 1.30
N GLY A 171 11.55 53.42 1.03
CA GLY A 171 11.99 52.02 0.96
C GLY A 171 10.96 50.97 1.37
N TRP A 172 9.85 51.36 2.00
CA TRP A 172 8.79 50.45 2.40
C TRP A 172 7.73 50.33 1.30
N SER A 173 7.37 49.11 0.91
CA SER A 173 6.31 48.85 -0.06
C SER A 173 4.90 48.83 0.56
N VAL A 174 4.80 48.74 1.89
CA VAL A 174 3.57 48.93 2.69
C VAL A 174 3.95 49.71 3.93
N ALA A 175 3.29 50.84 4.21
CA ALA A 175 3.59 51.65 5.39
C ALA A 175 3.04 51.00 6.68
N PRO A 176 3.67 51.20 7.86
CA PRO A 176 3.14 50.71 9.13
C PRO A 176 1.70 51.17 9.44
N ALA A 177 1.32 52.37 8.98
CA ALA A 177 -0.06 52.87 9.09
C ALA A 177 -1.05 52.11 8.21
N GLU A 178 -0.67 51.76 6.97
CA GLU A 178 -1.50 50.94 6.06
C GLU A 178 -1.68 49.51 6.60
N ALA A 179 -0.62 48.95 7.20
CA ALA A 179 -0.70 47.65 7.87
C ALA A 179 -1.62 47.70 9.10
N LEU A 180 -1.62 48.80 9.85
CA LEU A 180 -2.51 49.01 11.00
C LEU A 180 -3.97 49.12 10.57
N GLU A 181 -4.27 49.86 9.50
CA GLU A 181 -5.61 49.94 8.91
C GLU A 181 -6.17 48.57 8.50
N SER A 182 -5.30 47.69 8.00
CA SER A 182 -5.70 46.32 7.60
C SER A 182 -6.13 45.42 8.77
N LEU A 183 -5.77 45.77 10.01
CA LEU A 183 -6.10 45.01 11.22
C LEU A 183 -7.51 45.31 11.78
N ALA A 184 -8.38 45.99 11.02
CA ALA A 184 -9.74 46.36 11.42
C ALA A 184 -9.84 47.15 12.73
N LEU A 185 -8.75 47.80 13.14
CA LEU A 185 -8.65 48.70 14.29
C LEU A 185 -8.55 50.14 13.79
N ASP A 186 -9.28 51.07 14.42
CA ASP A 186 -9.25 52.49 14.02
C ASP A 186 -7.90 53.13 14.41
N PRO A 187 -7.05 53.51 13.43
CA PRO A 187 -5.72 54.06 13.67
C PRO A 187 -5.76 55.44 14.36
N LEU A 188 -6.88 56.17 14.25
CA LEU A 188 -7.01 57.55 14.72
C LEU A 188 -7.49 57.64 16.17
N LEU A 189 -7.89 56.52 16.79
CA LEU A 189 -8.52 56.49 18.12
C LEU A 189 -7.75 55.71 19.18
N SER A 190 -6.70 54.97 18.83
CA SER A 190 -6.07 54.01 19.75
C SER A 190 -4.66 54.42 20.16
N THR A 191 -4.47 54.92 21.39
CA THR A 191 -3.12 55.16 21.94
C THR A 191 -2.43 53.84 22.31
N GLU A 192 -1.09 53.83 22.33
CA GLU A 192 -0.33 52.63 22.76
C GLU A 192 -0.74 52.14 24.16
N ALA A 193 -1.00 53.08 25.09
CA ALA A 193 -1.43 52.76 26.46
C ALA A 193 -2.81 52.08 26.49
N GLU A 194 -3.73 52.51 25.64
CA GLU A 194 -5.08 51.93 25.52
C GLU A 194 -5.04 50.52 24.91
N LEU A 195 -4.26 50.34 23.84
CA LEU A 195 -4.02 49.03 23.24
C LEU A 195 -3.35 48.07 24.25
N ALA A 196 -2.39 48.57 25.04
CA ALA A 196 -1.74 47.76 26.07
C ALA A 196 -2.71 47.32 27.18
N ALA A 197 -3.63 48.20 27.60
CA ALA A 197 -4.64 47.86 28.61
C ALA A 197 -5.65 46.83 28.08
N ARG A 198 -6.14 47.00 26.85
CA ARG A 198 -7.04 46.03 26.18
C ARG A 198 -6.35 44.68 25.96
N LEU A 199 -5.10 44.71 25.50
CA LEU A 199 -4.30 43.49 25.32
C LEU A 199 -4.10 42.75 26.64
N ALA A 200 -3.83 43.45 27.75
CA ALA A 200 -3.68 42.81 29.06
C ALA A 200 -4.97 42.10 29.52
N ALA A 201 -6.14 42.70 29.27
CA ALA A 201 -7.42 42.08 29.57
C ALA A 201 -7.71 40.85 28.67
N ALA A 202 -7.49 40.99 27.36
CA ALA A 202 -7.65 39.89 26.40
C ALA A 202 -6.68 38.73 26.70
N ASP A 203 -5.44 39.03 27.05
CA ASP A 203 -4.41 38.05 27.42
C ASP A 203 -4.74 37.30 28.71
N ALA A 204 -5.28 38.00 29.72
CA ALA A 204 -5.75 37.37 30.94
C ALA A 204 -6.92 36.39 30.69
N ALA A 205 -7.85 36.76 29.80
CA ALA A 205 -8.97 35.90 29.41
C ALA A 205 -8.51 34.67 28.58
N LEU A 206 -7.66 34.90 27.58
CA LEU A 206 -7.29 33.89 26.58
C LEU A 206 -6.19 32.94 27.08
N VAL A 207 -5.15 33.46 27.73
CA VAL A 207 -3.94 32.69 28.06
C VAL A 207 -3.90 32.28 29.53
N VAL A 208 -4.22 33.21 30.43
CA VAL A 208 -4.08 32.99 31.89
C VAL A 208 -5.24 32.17 32.43
N THR A 209 -6.47 32.61 32.15
CA THR A 209 -7.69 31.90 32.62
C THR A 209 -8.21 30.88 31.61
N ARG A 210 -7.79 30.95 30.34
CA ARG A 210 -8.21 30.06 29.23
C ARG A 210 -9.72 29.98 29.04
N THR A 211 -10.47 30.99 29.48
CA THR A 211 -11.93 31.00 29.47
C THR A 211 -12.51 31.32 28.09
N SER A 212 -11.75 32.01 27.25
CA SER A 212 -12.13 32.42 25.90
C SER A 212 -11.32 31.75 24.79
N LEU A 213 -10.52 30.73 25.12
CA LEU A 213 -9.66 30.07 24.15
C LEU A 213 -10.51 29.18 23.21
N PRO A 214 -10.32 29.24 21.87
CA PRO A 214 -11.06 28.40 20.95
C PRO A 214 -10.89 26.91 21.28
N ALA A 215 -11.96 26.13 21.26
CA ALA A 215 -11.94 24.73 21.70
C ALA A 215 -10.85 23.86 21.05
N PRO A 216 -10.57 23.96 19.72
CA PRO A 216 -9.46 23.23 19.11
C PRO A 216 -8.08 23.62 19.68
N VAL A 217 -7.86 24.92 19.92
CA VAL A 217 -6.60 25.44 20.50
C VAL A 217 -6.48 25.08 21.98
N ALA A 218 -7.60 25.07 22.72
CA ALA A 218 -7.64 24.60 24.10
C ALA A 218 -7.24 23.13 24.22
N ARG A 219 -7.77 22.26 23.35
CA ARG A 219 -7.37 20.85 23.30
C ARG A 219 -5.87 20.68 23.01
N VAL A 220 -5.31 21.47 22.10
CA VAL A 220 -3.85 21.49 21.85
C VAL A 220 -3.09 21.93 23.11
N ALA A 221 -3.52 23.01 23.76
CA ALA A 221 -2.88 23.52 24.97
C ALA A 221 -2.90 22.51 26.12
N GLU A 222 -3.98 21.75 26.27
CA GLU A 222 -4.15 20.70 27.27
C GLU A 222 -3.32 19.45 26.93
N ALA A 223 -3.47 18.91 25.72
CA ALA A 223 -2.78 17.68 25.29
C ALA A 223 -1.25 17.83 25.35
N PHE A 224 -0.72 19.02 25.08
CA PHE A 224 0.71 19.31 25.11
C PHE A 224 1.19 19.97 26.41
N ALA A 225 0.28 20.18 27.38
CA ALA A 225 0.56 20.84 28.65
C ALA A 225 1.30 22.18 28.48
N LEU A 226 0.87 22.98 27.50
CA LEU A 226 1.55 24.21 27.14
C LEU A 226 1.53 25.21 28.30
N SER A 227 2.68 25.81 28.59
CA SER A 227 2.76 26.96 29.49
C SER A 227 2.08 28.19 28.88
N ALA A 228 1.78 29.19 29.72
CA ALA A 228 1.23 30.46 29.23
C ALA A 228 2.15 31.14 28.20
N LEU A 229 3.47 30.98 28.32
CA LEU A 229 4.43 31.52 27.35
C LEU A 229 4.39 30.76 26.02
N GLU A 230 4.32 29.43 26.07
CA GLU A 230 4.25 28.58 24.89
C GLU A 230 2.93 28.74 24.13
N LEU A 231 1.82 28.93 24.85
CA LEU A 231 0.52 29.21 24.24
C LEU A 231 0.54 30.53 23.46
N ARG A 232 1.11 31.61 24.04
CA ARG A 232 1.28 32.89 23.32
C ARG A 232 2.13 32.74 22.07
N LEU A 233 3.26 32.03 22.20
CA LEU A 233 4.14 31.74 21.07
C LEU A 233 3.37 31.00 19.96
N LEU A 234 2.64 29.94 20.32
CA LEU A 234 1.87 29.15 19.37
C LEU A 234 0.82 30.00 18.64
N CYS A 235 0.04 30.81 19.37
CA CYS A 235 -0.96 31.70 18.80
C CYS A 235 -0.35 32.69 17.80
N LEU A 236 0.78 33.32 18.13
CA LEU A 236 1.48 34.25 17.23
C LEU A 236 2.05 33.56 16.00
N VAL A 237 2.57 32.34 16.14
CA VAL A 237 3.08 31.53 15.03
C VAL A 237 1.95 31.05 14.10
N LEU A 238 0.76 30.82 14.65
CA LEU A 238 -0.44 30.46 13.89
C LEU A 238 -1.02 31.64 13.09
N ALA A 239 -0.77 32.89 13.50
CA ALA A 239 -1.41 34.06 12.90
C ALA A 239 -1.32 34.10 11.36
N PRO A 240 -0.16 33.88 10.71
CA PRO A 240 -0.07 33.88 9.24
C PRO A 240 -0.90 32.79 8.54
N GLU A 241 -1.27 31.71 9.22
CA GLU A 241 -2.15 30.65 8.67
C GLU A 241 -3.63 31.00 8.81
N LEU A 242 -3.99 31.87 9.76
CA LEU A 242 -5.37 32.27 10.00
C LEU A 242 -5.82 33.30 8.95
N ASP A 243 -4.97 34.29 8.66
CA ASP A 243 -5.27 35.34 7.70
C ASP A 243 -3.98 35.96 7.13
N GLY A 244 -3.97 36.20 5.82
CA GLY A 244 -2.86 36.85 5.12
C GLY A 244 -2.54 38.27 5.60
N ARG A 245 -3.50 38.99 6.19
CA ARG A 245 -3.25 40.33 6.77
C ARG A 245 -2.26 40.30 7.93
N TYR A 246 -2.29 39.25 8.75
CA TYR A 246 -1.34 39.06 9.85
C TYR A 246 0.07 38.79 9.32
N ALA A 247 0.20 38.03 8.23
CA ALA A 247 1.46 37.79 7.56
C ALA A 247 2.10 39.09 7.02
N THR A 248 1.28 39.99 6.47
CA THR A 248 1.71 41.32 6.01
C THR A 248 2.16 42.19 7.19
N ALA A 249 1.38 42.26 8.27
CA ALA A 249 1.75 42.99 9.47
C ALA A 249 3.08 42.50 10.07
N ILE A 250 3.30 41.18 10.11
CA ILE A 250 4.56 40.57 10.55
C ILE A 250 5.73 40.96 9.65
N GLY A 251 5.56 40.98 8.32
CA GLY A 251 6.60 41.43 7.40
C GLY A 251 6.98 42.90 7.61
N VAL A 252 5.99 43.77 7.82
CA VAL A 252 6.15 45.19 8.16
C VAL A 252 6.87 45.35 9.51
N LEU A 253 6.50 44.56 10.53
CA LEU A 253 7.18 44.53 11.83
C LEU A 253 8.57 43.88 11.80
N GLN A 254 9.03 43.34 10.68
CA GLN A 254 10.39 42.80 10.54
C GLN A 254 11.22 43.57 9.52
N ASP A 255 10.69 44.69 9.02
CA ASP A 255 11.28 45.52 7.95
C ASP A 255 11.60 44.71 6.67
N ASP A 256 10.88 43.60 6.44
CA ASP A 256 11.13 42.66 5.35
C ASP A 256 9.85 41.91 4.98
N LEU A 257 9.15 42.35 3.91
CA LEU A 257 7.93 41.71 3.43
C LEU A 257 8.13 40.30 2.85
N THR A 258 9.38 39.89 2.60
CA THR A 258 9.67 38.50 2.24
C THR A 258 9.57 37.57 3.45
N ARG A 259 9.70 38.12 4.67
CA ARG A 259 9.56 37.40 5.94
C ARG A 259 8.14 37.48 6.48
N ARG A 260 7.30 36.56 6.01
CA ARG A 260 5.89 36.42 6.42
C ARG A 260 5.65 35.62 7.71
N ARG A 261 6.73 35.17 8.35
CA ARG A 261 6.69 34.37 9.59
C ARG A 261 7.44 35.09 10.69
N PRO A 262 6.98 35.03 11.94
CA PRO A 262 7.62 35.74 13.03
C PRO A 262 8.91 35.01 13.46
N GLY A 263 10.03 35.74 13.55
CA GLY A 263 11.26 35.29 14.19
C GLY A 263 11.22 35.42 15.72
N LEU A 264 12.24 34.91 16.43
CA LEU A 264 12.26 34.92 17.90
C LEU A 264 12.34 36.34 18.49
N THR A 265 13.03 37.26 17.80
CA THR A 265 13.13 38.66 18.22
C THR A 265 11.77 39.35 18.20
N LEU A 266 11.01 39.19 17.10
CA LEU A 266 9.67 39.76 16.98
C LEU A 266 8.72 39.15 18.00
N LEU A 267 8.77 37.82 18.20
CA LEU A 267 7.93 37.16 19.20
C LEU A 267 8.18 37.73 20.60
N ALA A 268 9.44 37.94 21.00
CA ALA A 268 9.77 38.56 22.28
C ALA A 268 9.22 40.00 22.40
N GLU A 269 9.25 40.78 21.31
CA GLU A 269 8.67 42.12 21.25
C GLU A 269 7.13 42.11 21.36
N LEU A 270 6.46 41.15 20.73
CA LEU A 270 5.00 41.05 20.78
C LEU A 270 4.48 40.62 22.17
N MET A 271 5.28 39.86 22.93
CA MET A 271 4.90 39.32 24.26
C MET A 271 5.28 40.24 25.44
N VAL A 272 5.56 41.53 25.19
CA VAL A 272 6.11 42.51 26.16
C VAL A 272 5.31 42.68 27.47
N SER A 273 4.08 42.17 27.59
CA SER A 273 3.34 42.15 28.88
C SER A 273 3.98 41.28 29.98
N THR A 274 5.09 40.58 29.69
CA THR A 274 5.67 39.55 30.58
C THR A 274 7.14 39.74 30.98
N ASP A 275 7.80 40.87 30.68
CA ASP A 275 9.26 41.08 30.89
C ASP A 275 10.14 39.95 30.28
N VAL A 276 9.68 39.33 29.18
CA VAL A 276 10.38 38.21 28.52
C VAL A 276 11.32 38.74 27.45
N GLY A 277 12.62 38.75 27.74
CA GLY A 277 13.65 38.99 26.72
C GLY A 277 13.87 37.80 25.77
N THR A 278 14.44 38.07 24.59
CA THR A 278 14.77 37.07 23.55
C THR A 278 15.54 35.85 24.09
N TRP A 279 16.39 36.08 25.10
CA TRP A 279 17.15 35.01 25.77
C TRP A 279 16.25 34.02 26.53
N ASN A 280 15.25 34.52 27.26
CA ASN A 280 14.30 33.66 27.99
C ASN A 280 13.45 32.86 27.02
N LEU A 281 12.99 33.47 25.92
CA LEU A 281 12.26 32.76 24.88
C LEU A 281 13.11 31.64 24.26
N ARG A 282 14.38 31.93 23.96
CA ARG A 282 15.35 30.95 23.45
C ARG A 282 15.57 29.79 24.42
N ARG A 283 15.57 30.05 25.73
CA ARG A 283 15.67 28.99 26.74
C ARG A 283 14.41 28.12 26.75
N THR A 284 13.23 28.72 26.64
CA THR A 284 11.94 28.01 26.56
C THR A 284 11.85 27.11 25.33
N ILE A 285 12.17 27.61 24.13
CA ILE A 285 12.08 26.81 22.91
C ILE A 285 13.15 25.69 22.82
N ASN A 286 14.25 25.81 23.56
CA ASN A 286 15.30 24.79 23.63
C ASN A 286 15.09 23.78 24.78
N ALA A 287 14.08 23.98 25.63
CA ALA A 287 13.73 23.03 26.67
C ALA A 287 13.28 21.69 26.04
N SER A 288 13.54 20.57 26.73
CA SER A 288 13.23 19.22 26.22
C SER A 288 11.74 18.99 25.99
N ASN A 289 10.87 19.76 26.66
CA ASN A 289 9.42 19.69 26.56
C ASN A 289 8.82 20.87 25.76
N SER A 290 9.62 21.61 25.00
CA SER A 290 9.15 22.80 24.29
C SER A 290 8.21 22.48 23.13
N VAL A 291 7.42 23.47 22.70
CA VAL A 291 6.61 23.40 21.46
C VAL A 291 7.39 22.99 20.20
N MET A 292 8.70 23.24 20.16
CA MET A 292 9.58 22.82 19.06
C MET A 292 9.93 21.33 19.16
N LYS A 293 10.28 20.87 20.37
CA LYS A 293 10.60 19.45 20.64
C LYS A 293 9.37 18.56 20.55
N GLN A 294 8.21 19.09 20.91
CA GLN A 294 6.91 18.45 20.75
C GLN A 294 6.39 18.47 19.31
N GLY A 295 7.09 19.14 18.39
CA GLY A 295 6.76 19.12 16.96
C GLY A 295 5.57 19.99 16.55
N LEU A 296 5.05 20.85 17.43
CA LEU A 296 3.97 21.81 17.13
C LEU A 296 4.46 23.01 16.30
N VAL A 297 5.70 23.42 16.51
CA VAL A 297 6.33 24.55 15.81
C VAL A 297 7.65 24.09 15.17
N ARG A 298 7.94 24.61 13.98
CA ARG A 298 9.11 24.25 13.17
C ARG A 298 9.79 25.50 12.60
N PRO A 299 11.11 25.47 12.38
CA PRO A 299 11.80 26.52 11.64
C PRO A 299 11.41 26.48 10.16
N ALA A 300 11.11 27.63 9.57
CA ALA A 300 10.65 27.78 8.18
C ALA A 300 11.78 27.99 7.14
N GLY A 301 13.04 27.72 7.49
CA GLY A 301 14.20 27.88 6.59
C GLY A 301 15.51 27.28 7.14
N SER A 302 16.51 27.07 6.27
CA SER A 302 17.75 26.36 6.55
C SER A 302 18.97 27.21 6.92
N ASP A 303 19.03 28.50 6.55
CA ASP A 303 20.33 29.21 6.41
C ASP A 303 20.47 30.55 7.16
N ALA A 304 19.62 30.87 8.14
CA ALA A 304 19.77 32.10 8.94
C ALA A 304 20.30 31.82 10.36
N LEU A 305 20.83 32.86 11.02
CA LEU A 305 21.15 32.81 12.45
C LEU A 305 19.94 32.25 13.23
N PRO A 306 20.11 31.37 14.24
CA PRO A 306 19.01 30.69 14.93
C PRO A 306 17.95 31.61 15.59
N VAL A 307 18.22 32.91 15.65
CA VAL A 307 17.34 33.94 16.21
C VAL A 307 16.40 34.56 15.16
N ASP A 308 16.81 34.55 13.89
CA ASP A 308 16.12 35.22 12.78
C ASP A 308 15.38 34.25 11.85
N VAL A 309 15.46 32.94 12.11
CA VAL A 309 14.67 31.94 11.39
C VAL A 309 13.20 32.11 11.77
N GLY A 310 12.35 32.37 10.77
CA GLY A 310 10.90 32.43 10.97
C GLY A 310 10.36 31.09 11.48
N LEU A 311 9.42 31.15 12.41
CA LEU A 311 8.75 29.97 12.95
C LEU A 311 7.40 29.74 12.26
N ALA A 312 7.10 28.48 11.98
CA ALA A 312 5.84 28.05 11.38
C ALA A 312 5.19 26.93 12.21
N PRO A 313 3.86 26.82 12.24
CA PRO A 313 3.17 25.70 12.85
C PRO A 313 3.43 24.42 12.05
N SER A 314 3.26 23.26 12.69
CA SER A 314 3.35 21.98 12.00
C SER A 314 2.17 21.77 11.05
N ARG A 315 2.38 20.98 9.99
CA ARG A 315 1.32 20.64 9.03
C ARG A 315 0.18 19.89 9.72
N ALA A 316 0.49 19.03 10.68
CA ALA A 316 -0.51 18.37 11.51
C ALA A 316 -1.39 19.34 12.29
N LEU A 317 -0.80 20.37 12.90
CA LEU A 317 -1.58 21.36 13.66
C LEU A 317 -2.50 22.15 12.72
N VAL A 318 -2.00 22.58 11.57
CA VAL A 318 -2.81 23.29 10.57
C VAL A 318 -3.94 22.39 10.06
N ALA A 319 -3.64 21.14 9.72
CA ALA A 319 -4.64 20.17 9.28
C ALA A 319 -5.71 19.94 10.36
N TYR A 320 -5.32 19.82 11.62
CA TYR A 320 -6.24 19.66 12.75
C TYR A 320 -7.18 20.86 12.95
N LEU A 321 -6.67 22.08 12.78
CA LEU A 321 -7.46 23.30 12.96
C LEU A 321 -8.42 23.56 11.80
N LEU A 322 -8.08 23.14 10.58
CA LEU A 322 -8.89 23.38 9.38
C LEU A 322 -9.87 22.23 9.06
N ALA A 323 -9.57 21.01 9.49
CA ALA A 323 -10.37 19.85 9.16
C ALA A 323 -11.68 19.82 9.96
N PRO A 324 -12.80 19.39 9.34
CA PRO A 324 -14.09 19.27 10.05
C PRO A 324 -14.10 18.10 11.05
N SER A 325 -13.22 17.12 10.87
CA SER A 325 -13.05 15.99 11.78
C SER A 325 -11.57 15.63 11.96
N LEU A 326 -11.24 14.91 13.02
CA LEU A 326 -9.89 14.41 13.24
C LEU A 326 -9.47 13.43 12.12
N ASP A 327 -10.39 12.59 11.65
CA ASP A 327 -10.14 11.67 10.54
C ASP A 327 -9.71 12.38 9.26
N ASP A 328 -10.33 13.52 8.96
CA ASP A 328 -9.95 14.36 7.83
C ASP A 328 -8.55 14.97 8.02
N ALA A 329 -8.22 15.41 9.24
CA ALA A 329 -6.88 15.89 9.56
C ALA A 329 -5.81 14.80 9.40
N VAL A 330 -6.12 13.58 9.84
CA VAL A 330 -5.23 12.40 9.74
C VAL A 330 -5.02 12.02 8.27
N ARG A 331 -6.08 12.03 7.45
CA ARG A 331 -5.98 11.82 6.00
C ARG A 331 -5.14 12.91 5.31
N ALA A 332 -5.29 14.17 5.73
CA ALA A 332 -4.55 15.29 5.17
C ALA A 332 -3.04 15.24 5.43
N VAL A 333 -2.57 14.38 6.34
CA VAL A 333 -1.14 14.09 6.59
C VAL A 333 -0.74 12.67 6.21
N ASP A 334 -1.48 12.03 5.30
CA ASP A 334 -1.13 10.74 4.70
C ASP A 334 -1.09 9.58 5.73
N ALA A 335 -1.94 9.65 6.77
CA ALA A 335 -2.11 8.61 7.78
C ALA A 335 -3.54 8.05 7.82
N THR A 336 -3.75 7.01 8.65
CA THR A 336 -5.06 6.38 8.88
C THR A 336 -5.28 6.19 10.37
N LEU A 337 -6.43 6.59 10.89
CA LEU A 337 -6.83 6.31 12.26
C LEU A 337 -7.54 4.96 12.32
N CYS A 338 -7.12 4.09 13.24
CA CYS A 338 -7.74 2.81 13.53
C CYS A 338 -8.35 2.90 14.93
N GLU A 339 -9.69 2.91 14.99
CA GLU A 339 -10.41 2.98 16.26
C GLU A 339 -10.13 1.76 17.15
N ALA A 340 -10.26 1.95 18.46
CA ALA A 340 -10.22 0.87 19.44
C ALA A 340 -11.48 -0.03 19.38
N SER A 341 -12.53 0.41 18.70
CA SER A 341 -13.80 -0.30 18.58
C SER A 341 -13.60 -1.58 17.76
N SER A 342 -13.97 -2.71 18.37
CA SER A 342 -13.71 -4.06 17.90
C SER A 342 -14.55 -4.42 16.66
N GLU A 343 -14.18 -3.94 15.47
CA GLU A 343 -14.63 -4.61 14.24
C GLU A 343 -13.95 -5.98 14.06
N THR A 344 -12.91 -6.27 14.84
CA THR A 344 -12.36 -7.63 14.95
C THR A 344 -13.21 -8.47 15.90
N THR A 345 -14.25 -9.06 15.31
CA THR A 345 -15.23 -9.99 15.92
C THR A 345 -14.65 -11.35 16.30
N GLU A 346 -13.34 -11.48 16.49
CA GLU A 346 -12.66 -12.74 16.85
C GLU A 346 -11.95 -12.65 18.20
N PRO A 347 -12.18 -13.61 19.12
CA PRO A 347 -11.46 -13.67 20.39
C PRO A 347 -9.97 -13.88 20.14
N LEU A 348 -9.14 -13.18 20.90
CA LEU A 348 -7.70 -13.40 20.91
C LEU A 348 -7.39 -14.85 21.32
N SER A 349 -6.39 -15.46 20.69
CA SER A 349 -5.80 -16.72 21.18
C SER A 349 -5.20 -16.53 22.57
N VAL A 350 -4.92 -17.63 23.28
CA VAL A 350 -4.32 -17.58 24.63
C VAL A 350 -2.99 -16.83 24.63
N GLU A 351 -2.15 -17.04 23.61
CA GLU A 351 -0.88 -16.35 23.43
C GLU A 351 -1.07 -14.86 23.13
N GLU A 352 -1.98 -14.51 22.23
CA GLU A 352 -2.31 -13.12 21.91
C GLU A 352 -2.92 -12.40 23.12
N ALA A 353 -3.73 -13.06 23.94
CA ALA A 353 -4.29 -12.49 25.15
C ALA A 353 -3.20 -12.22 26.21
N GLU A 354 -2.19 -13.08 26.32
CA GLU A 354 -1.04 -12.81 27.19
C GLU A 354 -0.16 -11.68 26.65
N LEU A 355 0.04 -11.61 25.34
CA LEU A 355 0.75 -10.51 24.69
C LEU A 355 0.00 -9.18 24.81
N ALA A 356 -1.32 -9.18 24.69
CA ALA A 356 -2.17 -8.01 24.92
C ALA A 356 -2.05 -7.54 26.37
N ARG A 357 -2.12 -8.44 27.37
CA ARG A 357 -1.85 -8.10 28.78
C ARG A 357 -0.45 -7.56 29.01
N ARG A 358 0.56 -8.11 28.32
CA ARG A 358 1.93 -7.59 28.38
C ARG A 358 2.03 -6.20 27.76
N LEU A 359 1.38 -5.95 26.63
CA LEU A 359 1.31 -4.64 25.99
C LEU A 359 0.59 -3.63 26.88
N ASP A 360 -0.52 -4.01 27.51
CA ASP A 360 -1.29 -3.17 28.44
C ASP A 360 -0.42 -2.71 29.63
N ARG A 361 0.32 -3.65 30.25
CA ARG A 361 1.30 -3.33 31.30
C ARG A 361 2.39 -2.36 30.81
N LEU A 362 2.92 -2.59 29.61
CA LEU A 362 3.94 -1.72 29.02
C LEU A 362 3.40 -0.31 28.78
N VAL A 363 2.18 -0.18 28.28
CA VAL A 363 1.51 1.12 28.04
C VAL A 363 1.16 1.84 29.35
N ALA A 364 0.90 1.10 30.44
CA ALA A 364 0.57 1.66 31.74
C ALA A 364 1.80 2.17 32.53
N ASP A 365 2.94 1.47 32.46
CA ASP A 365 4.09 1.75 33.33
C ASP A 365 5.03 2.86 32.81
N GLN A 366 5.27 2.97 31.48
CA GLN A 366 6.04 4.04 30.82
C GLN A 366 5.72 4.13 29.31
N THR A 367 6.08 5.24 28.64
CA THR A 367 6.02 5.25 27.18
C THR A 367 6.98 4.20 26.60
N THR A 368 6.41 3.25 25.86
CA THR A 368 7.17 2.12 25.31
C THR A 368 7.33 2.26 23.80
N LEU A 369 8.58 2.27 23.35
CA LEU A 369 8.91 2.02 21.94
C LEU A 369 8.85 0.50 21.70
N VAL A 370 7.95 0.09 20.82
CA VAL A 370 7.74 -1.30 20.43
C VAL A 370 8.30 -1.51 19.03
N HIS A 371 9.17 -2.50 18.90
CA HIS A 371 9.65 -2.94 17.60
C HIS A 371 8.92 -4.20 17.18
N LEU A 372 8.16 -4.12 16.09
CA LEU A 372 7.39 -5.22 15.52
C LEU A 372 8.27 -6.00 14.57
N VAL A 373 8.63 -7.20 15.00
CA VAL A 373 9.42 -8.13 14.19
C VAL A 373 8.47 -9.15 13.55
N GLY A 374 8.34 -9.09 12.24
CA GLY A 374 7.49 -10.02 11.49
C GLY A 374 7.12 -9.46 10.12
N SER A 375 7.27 -10.27 9.08
CA SER A 375 6.94 -9.90 7.70
C SER A 375 5.45 -9.58 7.56
N GLY A 376 5.11 -8.68 6.63
CA GLY A 376 3.82 -8.41 5.95
C GLY A 376 2.51 -8.29 6.77
N THR A 377 2.26 -9.22 7.69
CA THR A 377 1.03 -9.42 8.46
C THR A 377 1.11 -8.85 9.88
N ALA A 378 2.28 -8.38 10.32
CA ALA A 378 2.49 -7.78 11.64
C ALA A 378 1.58 -6.57 11.90
N LYS A 379 1.22 -5.81 10.84
CA LYS A 379 0.30 -4.67 10.94
C LYS A 379 -1.07 -5.06 11.48
N GLY A 380 -1.77 -5.96 10.79
CA GLY A 380 -3.12 -6.38 11.18
C GLY A 380 -3.14 -7.05 12.55
N TRP A 381 -2.13 -7.87 12.83
CA TRP A 381 -1.95 -8.51 14.14
C TRP A 381 -1.77 -7.49 15.27
N PHE A 382 -0.91 -6.49 15.09
CA PHE A 382 -0.65 -5.50 16.13
C PHE A 382 -1.85 -4.56 16.37
N ILE A 383 -2.56 -4.16 15.31
CA ILE A 383 -3.80 -3.38 15.42
C ILE A 383 -4.82 -4.13 16.28
N ARG A 384 -4.96 -5.45 16.10
CA ARG A 384 -5.84 -6.29 16.94
C ARG A 384 -5.42 -6.32 18.41
N LEU A 385 -4.13 -6.41 18.70
CA LEU A 385 -3.64 -6.38 20.08
C LEU A 385 -3.90 -5.03 20.75
N ALA A 386 -3.70 -3.93 20.03
CA ALA A 386 -3.96 -2.59 20.54
C ALA A 386 -5.47 -2.35 20.78
N ALA A 387 -6.32 -2.80 19.84
CA ALA A 387 -7.77 -2.74 20.01
C ALA A 387 -8.26 -3.54 21.24
N ALA A 388 -7.65 -4.70 21.51
CA ALA A 388 -8.00 -5.52 22.66
C ALA A 388 -7.69 -4.89 24.03
N ILE A 389 -6.77 -3.91 24.08
CA ILE A 389 -6.49 -3.11 25.28
C ILE A 389 -7.19 -1.75 25.24
N GLY A 390 -8.08 -1.53 24.26
CA GLY A 390 -8.83 -0.29 24.11
C GLY A 390 -8.01 0.92 23.64
N LEU A 391 -6.86 0.70 23.00
CA LEU A 391 -5.98 1.77 22.53
C LEU A 391 -6.15 1.98 21.01
N PRO A 392 -6.70 3.13 20.56
CA PRO A 392 -6.74 3.45 19.14
C PRO A 392 -5.32 3.65 18.62
N LEU A 393 -5.10 3.41 17.32
CA LEU A 393 -3.80 3.56 16.67
C LEU A 393 -3.90 4.48 15.46
N LEU A 394 -3.02 5.47 15.39
CA LEU A 394 -2.75 6.22 14.16
C LEU A 394 -1.64 5.49 13.40
N VAL A 395 -1.93 5.09 12.16
CA VAL A 395 -1.02 4.33 11.31
C VAL A 395 -0.51 5.21 10.17
N GLY A 396 0.80 5.44 10.12
CA GLY A 396 1.51 6.09 9.01
C GLY A 396 2.33 5.09 8.20
N ASP A 397 2.37 5.26 6.88
CA ASP A 397 3.13 4.37 5.98
C ASP A 397 4.16 5.16 5.17
N LEU A 398 5.44 5.02 5.54
CA LEU A 398 6.55 5.74 4.91
C LEU A 398 6.72 5.38 3.43
N ARG A 399 6.23 4.23 2.98
CA ARG A 399 6.27 3.83 1.56
C ARG A 399 5.34 4.65 0.68
N ARG A 400 4.37 5.34 1.28
CA ARG A 400 3.34 6.12 0.57
C ARG A 400 3.64 7.62 0.57
N VAL A 401 4.75 8.04 1.18
CA VAL A 401 5.07 9.45 1.43
C VAL A 401 6.37 9.82 0.71
N GLU A 402 6.34 10.88 -0.10
CA GLU A 402 7.53 11.37 -0.83
C GLU A 402 8.57 12.05 0.10
N ARG A 403 8.16 12.50 1.29
CA ARG A 403 8.98 13.22 2.28
C ARG A 403 9.00 12.49 3.62
N GLY A 404 9.86 11.48 3.77
CA GLY A 404 9.78 10.53 4.89
C GLY A 404 10.09 11.07 6.30
N VAL A 405 10.94 12.09 6.45
CA VAL A 405 11.49 12.46 7.77
C VAL A 405 10.63 13.46 8.56
N ASP A 406 10.03 14.45 7.90
CA ASP A 406 9.29 15.50 8.62
C ASP A 406 7.85 15.08 8.98
N VAL A 407 7.32 14.07 8.29
CA VAL A 407 5.93 13.60 8.41
C VAL A 407 5.70 12.76 9.67
N VAL A 408 6.73 12.07 10.18
CA VAL A 408 6.62 11.28 11.42
C VAL A 408 6.29 12.17 12.62
N GLY A 409 6.83 13.39 12.66
CA GLY A 409 6.50 14.37 13.67
C GLY A 409 5.04 14.85 13.56
N ASP A 410 4.52 15.00 12.34
CA ASP A 410 3.11 15.35 12.11
C ASP A 410 2.17 14.25 12.63
N TRP A 411 2.48 12.99 12.35
CA TRP A 411 1.70 11.85 12.86
C TRP A 411 1.70 11.78 14.38
N ALA A 412 2.84 12.06 15.02
CA ALA A 412 2.94 12.10 16.48
C ALA A 412 2.07 13.20 17.11
N VAL A 413 2.00 14.37 16.47
CA VAL A 413 1.14 15.47 16.94
C VAL A 413 -0.32 15.07 16.94
N LEU A 414 -0.82 14.49 15.84
CA LEU A 414 -2.21 14.04 15.76
C LEU A 414 -2.50 12.86 16.71
N ALA A 415 -1.58 11.91 16.82
CA ALA A 415 -1.73 10.78 17.74
C ALA A 415 -1.86 11.25 19.20
N ARG A 416 -1.10 12.29 19.58
CA ARG A 416 -1.18 12.88 20.92
C ARG A 416 -2.49 13.63 21.15
N LEU A 417 -3.02 14.32 20.14
CA LEU A 417 -4.30 15.04 20.23
C LEU A 417 -5.49 14.10 20.40
N ASP A 418 -5.45 12.95 19.73
CA ASP A 418 -6.47 11.90 19.87
C ASP A 418 -6.32 11.06 21.14
N GLY A 419 -5.09 10.96 21.64
CA GLY A 419 -4.73 10.00 22.69
C GLY A 419 -4.46 8.58 22.16
N SER A 420 -4.25 8.45 20.85
CA SER A 420 -3.92 7.19 20.19
C SER A 420 -2.44 6.80 20.35
N GLY A 421 -2.14 5.53 20.16
CA GLY A 421 -0.77 5.09 19.85
C GLY A 421 -0.37 5.50 18.42
N LEU A 422 0.92 5.52 18.14
CA LEU A 422 1.46 5.75 16.80
C LEU A 422 2.07 4.45 16.26
N MET A 423 1.71 4.06 15.04
CA MET A 423 2.31 2.94 14.32
C MET A 423 2.91 3.42 13.00
N VAL A 424 4.21 3.20 12.81
CA VAL A 424 4.95 3.60 11.60
C VAL A 424 5.35 2.36 10.81
N LEU A 425 5.01 2.36 9.52
CA LEU A 425 5.29 1.28 8.59
C LEU A 425 6.34 1.67 7.54
N GLY A 426 7.08 0.69 7.05
CA GLY A 426 7.97 0.82 5.90
C GLY A 426 9.32 1.46 6.20
N ILE A 427 9.84 1.35 7.42
CA ILE A 427 11.12 1.98 7.78
C ILE A 427 12.30 1.43 6.97
N ASP A 428 12.24 0.17 6.57
CA ASP A 428 13.29 -0.50 5.79
C ASP A 428 13.33 -0.07 4.32
N ALA A 429 12.27 0.60 3.84
CA ALA A 429 12.25 1.20 2.51
C ALA A 429 13.08 2.50 2.43
N LEU A 430 13.43 3.10 3.57
CA LEU A 430 14.22 4.33 3.61
C LEU A 430 15.72 4.07 3.36
N GLU A 431 16.38 5.06 2.78
CA GLU A 431 17.84 5.10 2.68
C GLU A 431 18.50 5.09 4.09
N PRO A 432 19.75 4.60 4.23
CA PRO A 432 20.38 4.42 5.54
C PRO A 432 20.43 5.69 6.42
N LEU A 433 20.67 6.85 5.82
CA LEU A 433 20.75 8.14 6.53
C LEU A 433 19.36 8.57 7.06
N ASP A 434 18.34 8.53 6.20
CA ASP A 434 16.97 8.88 6.58
C ASP A 434 16.40 7.88 7.60
N ARG A 435 16.70 6.60 7.44
CA ARG A 435 16.34 5.55 8.39
C ARG A 435 16.90 5.84 9.78
N SER A 436 18.17 6.24 9.88
CA SER A 436 18.80 6.61 11.14
C SER A 436 18.14 7.84 11.77
N ARG A 437 17.82 8.85 10.95
CA ARG A 437 17.17 10.09 11.39
C ARG A 437 15.73 9.84 11.91
N VAL A 438 14.93 9.06 11.19
CA VAL A 438 13.58 8.66 11.60
C VAL A 438 13.60 7.84 12.89
N ARG A 439 14.53 6.88 13.01
CA ARG A 439 14.72 6.10 14.26
C ARG A 439 15.01 7.01 15.45
N GLY A 440 15.91 7.98 15.29
CA GLY A 440 16.21 8.97 16.34
C GLY A 440 14.99 9.81 16.73
N GLN A 441 14.18 10.24 15.76
CA GLN A 441 12.93 10.95 16.03
C GLN A 441 11.92 10.08 16.78
N LEU A 442 11.74 8.82 16.38
CA LEU A 442 10.79 7.90 17.04
C LEU A 442 11.15 7.64 18.49
N VAL A 443 12.44 7.56 18.84
CA VAL A 443 12.89 7.43 20.24
C VAL A 443 12.49 8.65 21.07
N GLU A 444 12.62 9.86 20.53
CA GLU A 444 12.20 11.08 21.20
C GLU A 444 10.67 11.18 21.31
N ILE A 445 9.95 10.85 20.24
CA ILE A 445 8.48 10.82 20.21
C ILE A 445 7.93 9.79 21.21
N ALA A 446 8.59 8.64 21.34
CA ALA A 446 8.30 7.61 22.32
C ALA A 446 8.66 8.03 23.76
N ARG A 447 8.95 9.29 24.06
CA ARG A 447 8.89 9.83 25.44
C ARG A 447 7.59 10.57 25.74
N SER A 448 6.78 10.80 24.70
CA SER A 448 5.68 11.76 24.71
C SER A 448 4.33 11.16 24.34
N LEU A 449 4.30 9.95 23.77
CA LEU A 449 3.08 9.20 23.45
C LEU A 449 2.82 8.10 24.48
N ARG A 450 1.72 7.36 24.35
CA ARG A 450 1.46 6.15 25.16
C ARG A 450 2.16 4.93 24.58
N LEU A 451 2.24 4.86 23.25
CA LEU A 451 2.80 3.74 22.50
C LEU A 451 3.33 4.25 21.16
N VAL A 452 4.53 3.81 20.80
CA VAL A 452 5.07 3.96 19.44
C VAL A 452 5.49 2.58 18.95
N ALA A 453 4.91 2.14 17.83
CA ALA A 453 5.26 0.89 17.18
C ALA A 453 5.91 1.15 15.83
N LEU A 454 6.96 0.42 15.50
CA LEU A 454 7.58 0.43 14.18
C LEU A 454 7.68 -0.99 13.62
N ASP A 455 7.47 -1.17 12.32
CA ASP A 455 7.83 -2.41 11.62
C ASP A 455 9.29 -2.38 11.18
N GLY A 456 9.88 -3.55 10.96
CA GLY A 456 11.17 -3.69 10.30
C GLY A 456 12.03 -4.82 10.84
N GLU A 457 13.10 -5.13 10.12
CA GLU A 457 14.09 -6.08 10.59
C GLU A 457 15.01 -5.46 11.65
N PRO A 458 15.28 -6.17 12.76
CA PRO A 458 16.25 -5.72 13.74
C PRO A 458 17.66 -5.74 13.11
N THR A 459 18.13 -4.56 12.71
CA THR A 459 19.52 -4.35 12.33
C THR A 459 20.37 -4.23 13.59
N PRO A 460 21.49 -4.98 13.74
CA PRO A 460 22.39 -4.87 14.89
C PRO A 460 23.06 -3.50 15.07
N ASP A 461 22.91 -2.60 14.10
CA ASP A 461 23.58 -1.30 14.10
C ASP A 461 22.81 -0.24 14.93
N GLY A 462 23.46 0.24 16.00
CA GLY A 462 23.11 1.44 16.76
C GLY A 462 22.52 1.20 18.15
N THR A 463 22.68 2.11 19.10
CA THR A 463 22.27 1.95 20.53
C THR A 463 20.75 1.95 20.80
N TRP A 464 19.91 2.21 19.80
CA TRP A 464 18.46 2.37 19.98
C TRP A 464 17.72 1.05 20.21
N TRP A 465 18.27 -0.10 19.76
CA TRP A 465 17.67 -1.42 19.98
C TRP A 465 17.62 -1.84 21.45
N GLU A 466 18.48 -1.26 22.30
CA GLU A 466 18.52 -1.53 23.74
C GLU A 466 17.31 -0.94 24.49
N SER A 467 16.67 0.09 23.92
CA SER A 467 15.53 0.79 24.54
C SER A 467 14.17 0.33 23.99
N ALA A 468 14.13 -0.48 22.93
CA ALA A 468 12.89 -0.91 22.29
C ALA A 468 12.47 -2.32 22.76
N THR A 469 11.21 -2.48 23.18
CA THR A 469 10.66 -3.81 23.45
C THR A 469 10.34 -4.50 22.14
N GLN A 470 11.00 -5.62 21.86
CA GLN A 470 10.72 -6.41 20.67
C GLN A 470 9.48 -7.27 20.88
N LEU A 471 8.48 -7.07 20.01
CA LEU A 471 7.33 -7.96 19.88
C LEU A 471 7.42 -8.65 18.53
N ARG A 472 7.65 -9.96 18.58
CA ARG A 472 7.63 -10.78 17.37
C ARG A 472 6.18 -11.17 17.08
N ALA A 473 5.67 -10.75 15.94
CA ALA A 473 4.37 -11.23 15.47
C ALA A 473 4.45 -12.76 15.37
N PRO A 474 3.53 -13.51 16.01
CA PRO A 474 3.49 -14.95 15.84
C PRO A 474 3.23 -15.22 14.38
N ALA A 475 3.91 -16.22 13.83
CA ALA A 475 3.62 -16.68 12.50
C ALA A 475 2.17 -17.18 12.48
N ILE A 476 1.35 -16.61 11.61
CA ILE A 476 -0.07 -16.97 11.50
C ILE A 476 -0.15 -18.48 11.27
N SER A 477 -0.87 -19.18 12.13
CA SER A 477 -1.00 -20.62 12.01
C SER A 477 -1.93 -21.00 10.86
N THR A 478 -1.76 -22.19 10.30
CA THR A 478 -2.65 -22.70 9.27
C THR A 478 -4.07 -22.84 9.82
N ALA A 479 -4.21 -23.22 11.09
CA ALA A 479 -5.50 -23.29 11.78
C ALA A 479 -6.20 -21.92 11.88
N GLN A 480 -5.46 -20.84 12.17
CA GLN A 480 -6.01 -19.48 12.19
C GLN A 480 -6.48 -19.05 10.79
N ARG A 481 -5.67 -19.28 9.75
CA ARG A 481 -6.09 -18.98 8.36
C ARG A 481 -7.33 -19.77 7.95
N ALA A 482 -7.40 -21.04 8.32
CA ALA A 482 -8.57 -21.88 8.06
C ALA A 482 -9.84 -21.32 8.72
N ALA A 483 -9.74 -20.77 9.94
CA ALA A 483 -10.86 -20.10 10.59
C ALA A 483 -11.31 -18.86 9.81
N TRP A 484 -10.38 -18.02 9.36
CA TRP A 484 -10.68 -16.82 8.57
C TRP A 484 -11.33 -17.14 7.23
N TRP A 485 -10.81 -18.11 6.49
CA TRP A 485 -11.40 -18.55 5.22
C TRP A 485 -12.82 -19.08 5.43
N ARG A 486 -13.04 -19.90 6.47
CA ARG A 486 -14.36 -20.47 6.78
C ARG A 486 -15.38 -19.37 7.08
N ARG A 487 -14.96 -18.40 7.89
CA ARG A 487 -15.79 -17.27 8.28
C ARG A 487 -16.15 -16.40 7.08
N ALA A 488 -15.15 -15.96 6.31
CA ALA A 488 -15.39 -15.12 5.15
C ALA A 488 -16.31 -15.81 4.13
N ALA A 489 -16.11 -17.11 3.90
CA ALA A 489 -16.99 -17.91 3.04
C ALA A 489 -18.44 -17.95 3.57
N THR A 490 -18.62 -18.13 4.88
CA THR A 490 -19.94 -18.14 5.52
C THR A 490 -20.64 -16.79 5.38
N GLU A 491 -19.94 -15.69 5.63
CA GLU A 491 -20.46 -14.32 5.49
C GLU A 491 -20.86 -13.99 4.05
N ALA A 492 -20.13 -14.53 3.06
CA ALA A 492 -20.44 -14.39 1.64
C ALA A 492 -21.48 -15.40 1.12
N GLY A 493 -22.01 -16.29 1.96
CA GLY A 493 -22.98 -17.32 1.57
C GLY A 493 -22.40 -18.46 0.72
N LEU A 494 -21.07 -18.64 0.71
CA LEU A 494 -20.38 -19.72 0.00
C LEU A 494 -20.18 -20.95 0.90
N ALA A 495 -20.77 -22.08 0.51
CA ALA A 495 -20.66 -23.34 1.24
C ALA A 495 -19.38 -24.11 0.88
N LEU A 496 -18.22 -23.71 1.43
CA LEU A 496 -16.95 -24.42 1.23
C LEU A 496 -16.81 -25.63 2.18
N GLY A 497 -16.29 -26.74 1.65
CA GLY A 497 -15.98 -27.93 2.44
C GLY A 497 -14.78 -27.74 3.37
N ALA A 498 -14.60 -28.62 4.36
CA ALA A 498 -13.44 -28.57 5.26
C ALA A 498 -12.11 -28.69 4.52
N ASP A 499 -12.04 -29.54 3.48
CA ASP A 499 -10.85 -29.74 2.67
C ASP A 499 -10.52 -28.52 1.80
N ASP A 500 -11.53 -27.83 1.26
CA ASP A 500 -11.35 -26.58 0.50
C ASP A 500 -10.73 -25.48 1.36
N ILE A 501 -11.24 -25.33 2.59
CA ILE A 501 -10.74 -24.37 3.57
C ILE A 501 -9.28 -24.68 3.95
N GLN A 502 -8.96 -25.96 4.17
CA GLN A 502 -7.58 -26.37 4.48
C GLN A 502 -6.65 -26.12 3.29
N ARG A 503 -7.09 -26.39 2.07
CA ARG A 503 -6.33 -26.10 0.86
C ARG A 503 -6.05 -24.60 0.73
N LEU A 504 -7.05 -23.75 0.90
CA LEU A 504 -6.89 -22.29 0.88
C LEU A 504 -5.94 -21.81 1.98
N ALA A 505 -6.08 -22.33 3.20
CA ALA A 505 -5.22 -21.97 4.33
C ALA A 505 -3.75 -22.38 4.11
N ALA A 506 -3.49 -23.49 3.41
CA ALA A 506 -2.14 -23.97 3.13
C ALA A 506 -1.48 -23.26 1.93
N THR A 507 -2.25 -22.76 0.96
CA THR A 507 -1.75 -22.30 -0.34
C THR A 507 -1.89 -20.80 -0.59
N ALA A 508 -2.72 -20.11 0.20
CA ALA A 508 -2.89 -18.66 0.15
C ALA A 508 -2.63 -18.04 1.53
N PRO A 509 -1.35 -17.87 1.93
CA PRO A 509 -0.95 -17.32 3.23
C PRO A 509 -1.11 -15.78 3.28
N ILE A 510 -2.31 -15.30 3.01
CA ILE A 510 -2.66 -13.87 2.96
C ILE A 510 -3.37 -13.42 4.24
N ASP A 511 -3.43 -12.11 4.47
CA ASP A 511 -4.09 -11.51 5.63
C ASP A 511 -5.63 -11.57 5.56
N PRO A 512 -6.35 -11.42 6.70
CA PRO A 512 -7.82 -11.54 6.75
C PRO A 512 -8.60 -10.60 5.82
N GLU A 513 -8.11 -9.38 5.58
CA GLU A 513 -8.77 -8.42 4.68
C GLU A 513 -8.71 -8.93 3.24
N ARG A 514 -7.56 -9.47 2.82
CA ARG A 514 -7.39 -10.07 1.49
C ARG A 514 -8.18 -11.37 1.34
N ILE A 515 -8.28 -12.18 2.39
CA ILE A 515 -9.17 -13.35 2.42
C ILE A 515 -10.59 -12.91 2.10
N ARG A 516 -11.14 -11.92 2.83
CA ARG A 516 -12.48 -11.38 2.57
C ARG A 516 -12.65 -10.94 1.12
N ARG A 517 -11.72 -10.15 0.58
CA ARG A 517 -11.78 -9.68 -0.82
C ARG A 517 -11.77 -10.83 -1.83
N SER A 518 -10.94 -11.85 -1.59
CA SER A 518 -10.83 -13.02 -2.47
C SER A 518 -12.13 -13.83 -2.47
N VAL A 519 -12.74 -14.01 -1.29
CA VAL A 519 -14.04 -14.68 -1.16
C VAL A 519 -15.15 -13.88 -1.85
N VAL A 520 -15.21 -12.57 -1.63
CA VAL A 520 -16.21 -11.69 -2.27
C VAL A 520 -16.08 -11.71 -3.79
N ALA A 521 -14.85 -11.73 -4.33
CA ALA A 521 -14.63 -11.85 -5.77
C ALA A 521 -15.19 -13.17 -6.33
N ALA A 522 -14.90 -14.30 -5.67
CA ALA A 522 -15.43 -15.60 -6.06
C ALA A 522 -16.97 -15.66 -5.95
N ALA A 523 -17.55 -15.07 -4.90
CA ALA A 523 -19.00 -15.00 -4.72
C ALA A 523 -19.70 -14.20 -5.82
N ARG A 524 -19.11 -13.07 -6.26
CA ARG A 524 -19.64 -12.25 -7.36
C ARG A 524 -19.71 -12.98 -8.70
N LEU A 525 -18.81 -13.94 -8.93
CA LEU A 525 -18.79 -14.75 -10.14
C LEU A 525 -19.83 -15.89 -10.12
N GLY A 526 -20.51 -16.12 -8.99
CA GLY A 526 -21.52 -17.17 -8.85
C GLY A 526 -20.97 -18.58 -9.05
N LEU A 527 -19.68 -18.78 -8.76
CA LEU A 527 -19.03 -20.08 -8.95
C LEU A 527 -19.59 -21.12 -7.97
N PRO A 528 -19.80 -22.38 -8.42
CA PRO A 528 -20.20 -23.45 -7.52
C PRO A 528 -19.08 -23.73 -6.51
N ALA A 529 -19.47 -24.10 -5.29
CA ALA A 529 -18.53 -24.51 -4.25
C ALA A 529 -17.69 -25.72 -4.71
N GLY A 530 -16.41 -25.74 -4.30
CA GLY A 530 -15.41 -26.73 -4.69
C GLY A 530 -14.26 -26.13 -5.50
N ASP A 531 -13.65 -26.93 -6.38
CA ASP A 531 -12.39 -26.61 -7.07
C ASP A 531 -12.41 -25.28 -7.83
N ALA A 532 -13.52 -24.94 -8.50
CA ALA A 532 -13.62 -23.71 -9.28
C ALA A 532 -13.56 -22.45 -8.38
N ALA A 533 -14.32 -22.47 -7.28
CA ALA A 533 -14.31 -21.38 -6.30
C ALA A 533 -12.95 -21.26 -5.59
N VAL A 534 -12.35 -22.39 -5.21
CA VAL A 534 -11.01 -22.42 -4.60
C VAL A 534 -9.95 -21.85 -5.55
N ALA A 535 -9.94 -22.29 -6.82
CA ALA A 535 -8.99 -21.81 -7.81
C ALA A 535 -9.15 -20.31 -8.09
N GLU A 536 -10.38 -19.80 -8.08
CA GLU A 536 -10.66 -18.37 -8.20
C GLU A 536 -10.13 -17.59 -6.99
N MET A 537 -10.43 -18.03 -5.77
CA MET A 537 -9.95 -17.39 -4.54
C MET A 537 -8.42 -17.39 -4.48
N GLN A 538 -7.77 -18.49 -4.87
CA GLN A 538 -6.30 -18.56 -4.99
C GLN A 538 -5.77 -17.59 -6.04
N ARG A 539 -6.46 -17.43 -7.19
CA ARG A 539 -6.08 -16.46 -8.23
C ARG A 539 -6.22 -15.03 -7.73
N THR A 540 -7.37 -14.65 -7.17
CA THR A 540 -7.59 -13.32 -6.61
C THR A 540 -6.61 -13.03 -5.49
N ALA A 541 -6.29 -14.00 -4.64
CA ALA A 541 -5.27 -13.85 -3.59
C ALA A 541 -3.90 -13.46 -4.17
N ARG A 542 -3.49 -14.09 -5.28
CA ARG A 542 -2.24 -13.75 -5.98
C ARG A 542 -2.29 -12.36 -6.61
N GLU A 543 -3.41 -12.01 -7.24
CA GLU A 543 -3.59 -10.70 -7.89
C GLU A 543 -3.62 -9.54 -6.89
N LEU A 544 -4.20 -9.77 -5.71
CA LEU A 544 -4.24 -8.78 -4.64
C LEU A 544 -2.85 -8.57 -4.02
N SER A 545 -2.02 -9.61 -3.97
CA SER A 545 -0.67 -9.62 -3.38
C SER A 545 0.43 -9.72 -4.45
N PRO A 546 0.62 -8.71 -5.32
CA PRO A 546 1.75 -8.70 -6.24
C PRO A 546 3.03 -8.50 -5.42
N THR A 547 3.74 -9.59 -5.16
CA THR A 547 5.06 -9.53 -4.54
C THR A 547 6.07 -9.08 -5.59
N PRO A 548 6.79 -7.96 -5.40
CA PRO A 548 7.88 -7.60 -6.30
C PRO A 548 8.92 -8.72 -6.28
N LEU A 549 9.17 -9.31 -7.45
CA LEU A 549 10.10 -10.43 -7.58
C LEU A 549 11.54 -9.93 -7.40
N PRO A 550 12.34 -10.54 -6.50
CA PRO A 550 13.76 -10.22 -6.38
C PRO A 550 14.53 -10.53 -7.66
N GLU A 551 15.71 -9.92 -7.80
CA GLU A 551 16.59 -10.16 -8.93
C GLU A 551 17.02 -11.63 -8.99
N GLY A 552 17.00 -12.21 -10.19
CA GLY A 552 17.31 -13.63 -10.41
C GLY A 552 16.12 -14.58 -10.19
N VAL A 553 14.92 -14.07 -9.85
CA VAL A 553 13.71 -14.88 -9.73
C VAL A 553 12.80 -14.72 -10.95
N ARG A 554 12.31 -15.84 -11.46
CA ARG A 554 11.30 -15.88 -12.52
C ARG A 554 10.04 -16.58 -12.02
N GLN A 555 8.90 -15.89 -12.07
CA GLN A 555 7.60 -16.50 -11.83
C GLN A 555 7.12 -17.28 -13.05
N ILE A 556 6.61 -18.47 -12.82
CA ILE A 556 6.10 -19.40 -13.82
C ILE A 556 4.72 -19.86 -13.37
N VAL A 557 3.71 -19.58 -14.19
CA VAL A 557 2.37 -20.14 -14.02
C VAL A 557 2.39 -21.60 -14.49
N PRO A 558 2.00 -22.57 -13.65
CA PRO A 558 1.94 -23.97 -14.03
C PRO A 558 0.93 -24.23 -15.14
N THR A 559 1.37 -24.87 -16.23
CA THR A 559 0.50 -25.27 -17.35
C THR A 559 0.45 -26.78 -17.56
N TYR A 560 1.39 -27.53 -16.99
CA TYR A 560 1.46 -28.98 -17.10
C TYR A 560 0.64 -29.66 -16.00
N THR A 561 0.07 -30.82 -16.34
CA THR A 561 -0.77 -31.66 -15.50
C THR A 561 -0.15 -33.05 -15.31
N TRP A 562 -0.75 -33.87 -14.43
CA TRP A 562 -0.34 -35.27 -14.23
C TRP A 562 -0.44 -36.15 -15.47
N ASP A 563 -1.20 -35.72 -16.48
CA ASP A 563 -1.35 -36.41 -17.76
C ASP A 563 -0.25 -36.03 -18.75
N ASP A 564 0.52 -34.98 -18.53
CA ASP A 564 1.60 -34.57 -19.43
C ASP A 564 2.90 -35.35 -19.16
N ILE A 565 3.11 -35.76 -17.91
CA ILE A 565 4.31 -36.49 -17.51
C ILE A 565 4.12 -38.01 -17.60
N VAL A 566 5.16 -38.70 -18.11
CA VAL A 566 5.21 -40.17 -18.18
C VAL A 566 6.33 -40.65 -17.27
N LEU A 567 5.96 -41.37 -16.22
CA LEU A 567 6.87 -41.95 -15.24
C LEU A 567 6.38 -43.36 -14.85
N PRO A 568 7.25 -44.18 -14.24
CA PRO A 568 6.81 -45.39 -13.53
C PRO A 568 5.80 -45.03 -12.44
N GLU A 569 4.79 -45.88 -12.24
CA GLU A 569 3.68 -45.58 -11.32
C GLU A 569 4.16 -45.26 -9.90
N ALA A 570 5.08 -46.06 -9.37
CA ALA A 570 5.67 -45.83 -8.04
C ALA A 570 6.34 -44.44 -7.90
N ARG A 571 6.94 -43.89 -8.97
CA ARG A 571 7.53 -42.54 -8.96
C ARG A 571 6.47 -41.46 -9.09
N LYS A 572 5.42 -41.71 -9.86
CA LYS A 572 4.26 -40.82 -9.98
C LYS A 572 3.53 -40.71 -8.65
N GLU A 573 3.27 -41.83 -7.98
CA GLU A 573 2.71 -41.89 -6.63
C GLU A 573 3.58 -41.10 -5.65
N GLN A 574 4.91 -41.32 -5.67
CA GLN A 574 5.84 -40.56 -4.82
C GLN A 574 5.73 -39.04 -5.07
N LEU A 575 5.64 -38.58 -6.31
CA LEU A 575 5.42 -37.15 -6.61
C LEU A 575 4.07 -36.64 -6.10
N GLN A 576 3.02 -37.44 -6.22
CA GLN A 576 1.67 -37.09 -5.75
C GLN A 576 1.58 -36.98 -4.22
N THR A 577 2.46 -37.66 -3.47
CA THR A 577 2.53 -37.48 -2.00
C THR A 577 3.08 -36.11 -1.59
N ILE A 578 3.84 -35.42 -2.45
CA ILE A 578 4.45 -34.13 -2.10
C ILE A 578 3.39 -33.05 -1.83
N PRO A 579 2.40 -32.79 -2.74
CA PRO A 579 1.30 -31.88 -2.44
C PRO A 579 0.52 -32.25 -1.18
N VAL A 580 0.28 -33.54 -0.94
CA VAL A 580 -0.46 -34.01 0.26
C VAL A 580 0.24 -33.56 1.53
N HIS A 581 1.57 -33.66 1.59
CA HIS A 581 2.33 -33.21 2.76
C HIS A 581 2.25 -31.69 2.99
N VAL A 582 2.20 -30.90 1.93
CA VAL A 582 2.02 -29.44 2.02
C VAL A 582 0.62 -29.11 2.52
N LEU A 583 -0.41 -29.71 1.92
CA LEU A 583 -1.81 -29.44 2.26
C LEU A 583 -2.19 -29.93 3.67
N GLN A 584 -1.59 -31.03 4.14
CA GLN A 584 -1.86 -31.59 5.47
C GLN A 584 -0.88 -31.09 6.55
N ALA A 585 0.05 -30.18 6.21
CA ALA A 585 1.05 -29.68 7.15
C ALA A 585 0.41 -29.06 8.40
N GLY A 586 -0.60 -28.21 8.24
CA GLY A 586 -1.33 -27.59 9.37
C GLY A 586 -1.94 -28.63 10.31
N ARG A 587 -2.63 -29.62 9.75
CA ARG A 587 -3.25 -30.70 10.53
C ARG A 587 -2.23 -31.55 11.29
N VAL A 588 -1.15 -31.97 10.63
CA VAL A 588 -0.17 -32.89 11.24
C VAL A 588 0.77 -32.16 12.19
N LEU A 589 1.32 -31.02 11.78
CA LEU A 589 2.33 -30.30 12.55
C LEU A 589 1.71 -29.48 13.68
N GLU A 590 0.60 -28.78 13.41
CA GLU A 590 -0.06 -27.91 14.39
C GLU A 590 -1.12 -28.69 15.18
N GLU A 591 -2.18 -29.19 14.54
CA GLU A 591 -3.33 -29.80 15.25
C GLU A 591 -2.95 -31.10 15.99
N TRP A 592 -2.18 -31.98 15.35
CA TRP A 592 -1.68 -33.22 15.98
C TRP A 592 -0.38 -33.00 16.78
N GLY A 593 0.19 -31.79 16.74
CA GLY A 593 1.34 -31.40 17.56
C GLY A 593 2.68 -32.02 17.17
N PHE A 594 2.82 -32.60 15.97
CA PHE A 594 4.11 -33.18 15.53
C PHE A 594 5.21 -32.13 15.35
N ALA A 595 4.89 -30.83 15.26
CA ALA A 595 5.89 -29.76 15.24
C ALA A 595 6.84 -29.82 16.45
N SER A 596 6.36 -30.24 17.63
CA SER A 596 7.17 -30.38 18.85
C SER A 596 8.18 -31.52 18.79
N ARG A 597 8.00 -32.48 17.87
CA ARG A 597 8.83 -33.69 17.73
C ARG A 597 9.83 -33.58 16.58
N VAL A 598 9.69 -32.58 15.71
CA VAL A 598 10.56 -32.38 14.55
C VAL A 598 11.24 -31.00 14.69
N PRO A 599 12.53 -30.95 15.06
CA PRO A 599 13.22 -29.69 15.36
C PRO A 599 13.45 -28.79 14.13
N TYR A 600 13.39 -29.34 12.91
CA TYR A 600 13.61 -28.65 11.63
C TYR A 600 12.63 -29.18 10.55
N GLY A 601 12.41 -28.45 9.46
CA GLY A 601 11.63 -28.95 8.32
C GLY A 601 10.11 -28.88 8.52
N GLN A 602 9.62 -27.76 9.04
CA GLN A 602 8.19 -27.45 9.07
C GLN A 602 7.62 -27.24 7.66
N GLY A 603 8.46 -26.88 6.69
CA GLY A 603 8.14 -26.97 5.26
C GLY A 603 8.52 -28.30 4.61
N VAL A 604 8.35 -28.36 3.30
CA VAL A 604 8.66 -29.53 2.48
C VAL A 604 9.83 -29.20 1.57
N ALA A 605 10.92 -29.94 1.71
CA ALA A 605 12.06 -29.88 0.79
C ALA A 605 12.16 -31.18 -0.01
N ALA A 606 12.24 -31.08 -1.33
CA ALA A 606 12.29 -32.21 -2.25
C ALA A 606 13.47 -32.10 -3.23
N LEU A 607 14.20 -33.19 -3.44
CA LEU A 607 15.25 -33.32 -4.45
C LEU A 607 14.78 -34.15 -5.62
N PHE A 608 14.81 -33.57 -6.82
CA PHE A 608 14.55 -34.24 -8.08
C PHE A 608 15.88 -34.46 -8.79
N CYS A 609 16.28 -35.72 -8.96
CA CYS A 609 17.59 -36.06 -9.49
C CYS A 609 17.49 -37.03 -10.67
N GLY A 610 18.38 -36.90 -11.66
CA GLY A 610 18.43 -37.78 -12.82
C GLY A 610 18.97 -37.08 -14.07
N PRO A 611 19.19 -37.79 -15.19
CA PRO A 611 19.76 -37.21 -16.41
C PRO A 611 19.00 -35.99 -16.94
N SER A 612 19.66 -35.16 -17.74
CA SER A 612 18.98 -34.02 -18.39
C SER A 612 17.86 -34.51 -19.32
N GLY A 613 16.75 -33.75 -19.38
CA GLY A 613 15.61 -34.07 -20.25
C GLY A 613 14.66 -35.16 -19.75
N THR A 614 14.78 -35.66 -18.51
CA THR A 614 13.87 -36.68 -17.94
C THR A 614 12.60 -36.12 -17.28
N GLY A 615 12.37 -34.81 -17.35
CA GLY A 615 11.13 -34.18 -16.87
C GLY A 615 11.16 -33.61 -15.44
N LYS A 616 12.34 -33.42 -14.83
CA LYS A 616 12.48 -32.88 -13.47
C LYS A 616 11.79 -31.52 -13.27
N THR A 617 12.09 -30.55 -14.14
CA THR A 617 11.47 -29.20 -14.11
C THR A 617 9.98 -29.24 -14.44
N MET A 618 9.56 -30.17 -15.31
CA MET A 618 8.13 -30.40 -15.62
C MET A 618 7.40 -30.94 -14.39
N ALA A 619 7.98 -31.88 -13.65
CA ALA A 619 7.42 -32.41 -12.42
C ALA A 619 7.23 -31.33 -11.35
N ALA A 620 8.21 -30.42 -11.20
CA ALA A 620 8.09 -29.28 -10.28
C ALA A 620 6.89 -28.38 -10.64
N ARG A 621 6.69 -28.09 -11.93
CA ARG A 621 5.53 -27.34 -12.42
C ARG A 621 4.22 -28.08 -12.15
N ILE A 622 4.17 -29.39 -12.40
CA ILE A 622 2.96 -30.21 -12.13
C ILE A 622 2.61 -30.19 -10.64
N VAL A 623 3.60 -30.31 -9.76
CA VAL A 623 3.41 -30.25 -8.31
C VAL A 623 2.88 -28.87 -7.87
N ALA A 624 3.43 -27.77 -8.40
CA ALA A 624 2.91 -26.42 -8.16
C ALA A 624 1.46 -26.26 -8.67
N GLY A 625 1.17 -26.77 -9.86
CA GLY A 625 -0.17 -26.78 -10.44
C GLY A 625 -1.18 -27.58 -9.63
N ALA A 626 -0.78 -28.72 -9.08
CA ALA A 626 -1.61 -29.54 -8.18
C ALA A 626 -1.94 -28.79 -6.87
N LEU A 627 -1.04 -27.92 -6.39
CA LEU A 627 -1.28 -27.03 -5.25
C LEU A 627 -2.12 -25.80 -5.64
N GLY A 628 -2.22 -25.46 -6.93
CA GLY A 628 -2.91 -24.26 -7.41
C GLY A 628 -2.13 -22.97 -7.16
N VAL A 629 -0.81 -23.06 -7.03
CA VAL A 629 0.10 -21.93 -6.74
C VAL A 629 1.14 -21.77 -7.84
N ASP A 630 1.80 -20.61 -7.90
CA ASP A 630 2.85 -20.36 -8.88
C ASP A 630 4.17 -21.03 -8.51
N LEU A 631 5.03 -21.19 -9.51
CA LEU A 631 6.40 -21.66 -9.35
C LEU A 631 7.37 -20.49 -9.50
N LEU A 632 8.15 -20.21 -8.46
CA LEU A 632 9.25 -19.25 -8.49
C LEU A 632 10.55 -19.99 -8.78
N GLN A 633 11.04 -19.84 -10.01
CA GLN A 633 12.33 -20.40 -10.41
C GLN A 633 13.45 -19.43 -10.04
N VAL A 634 14.40 -19.92 -9.25
CA VAL A 634 15.57 -19.17 -8.80
C VAL A 634 16.76 -19.50 -9.68
N ASP A 635 17.33 -18.49 -10.33
CA ASP A 635 18.60 -18.59 -11.04
C ASP A 635 19.75 -18.33 -10.07
N LEU A 636 20.22 -19.41 -9.46
CA LEU A 636 21.26 -19.39 -8.44
C LEU A 636 22.57 -18.73 -8.91
N SER A 637 22.87 -18.77 -10.21
CA SER A 637 24.05 -18.13 -10.79
C SER A 637 23.99 -16.60 -10.78
N LYS A 638 22.78 -16.03 -10.77
CA LYS A 638 22.53 -14.58 -10.66
C LYS A 638 22.29 -14.14 -9.21
N THR A 639 21.85 -15.06 -8.36
CA THR A 639 21.56 -14.79 -6.95
C THR A 639 22.83 -14.73 -6.10
N ILE A 640 23.85 -15.53 -6.42
CA ILE A 640 25.13 -15.56 -5.70
C ILE A 640 26.09 -14.55 -6.34
N SER A 641 26.25 -13.40 -5.69
CA SER A 641 27.13 -12.33 -6.17
C SER A 641 28.57 -12.48 -5.65
N LYS A 642 29.50 -11.65 -6.14
CA LYS A 642 30.89 -11.58 -5.64
C LYS A 642 31.00 -10.88 -4.28
N TYR A 643 29.93 -10.34 -3.72
CA TYR A 643 29.93 -9.49 -2.53
C TYR A 643 29.20 -10.18 -1.35
N ILE A 644 29.97 -10.47 -0.29
CA ILE A 644 29.50 -11.16 0.92
C ILE A 644 28.47 -10.28 1.66
N GLY A 645 27.29 -10.83 1.97
CA GLY A 645 26.21 -10.18 2.73
C GLY A 645 25.06 -9.60 1.89
N GLU A 646 25.29 -9.23 0.63
CA GLU A 646 24.19 -8.91 -0.31
C GLU A 646 23.47 -10.18 -0.78
N THR A 647 24.21 -11.28 -0.94
CA THR A 647 23.66 -12.61 -1.30
C THR A 647 22.67 -13.12 -0.24
N GLU A 648 22.98 -13.01 1.04
CA GLU A 648 22.08 -13.44 2.14
C GLU A 648 20.79 -12.62 2.14
N LYS A 649 20.89 -11.29 2.07
CA LYS A 649 19.71 -10.39 1.96
C LYS A 649 18.89 -10.65 0.71
N ASN A 650 19.52 -11.06 -0.40
CA ASN A 650 18.78 -11.42 -1.60
C ASN A 650 18.06 -12.77 -1.41
N LEU A 651 18.73 -13.77 -0.83
CA LEU A 651 18.12 -15.06 -0.50
C LEU A 651 16.94 -14.90 0.46
N ASP A 652 17.06 -14.09 1.52
CA ASP A 652 15.94 -13.81 2.43
C ASP A 652 14.75 -13.21 1.67
N ARG A 653 14.99 -12.19 0.83
CA ARG A 653 13.93 -11.62 -0.02
C ARG A 653 13.27 -12.65 -0.94
N ILE A 654 14.02 -13.62 -1.47
CA ILE A 654 13.48 -14.69 -2.32
C ILE A 654 12.59 -15.63 -1.52
N PHE A 655 13.04 -16.09 -0.36
CA PHE A 655 12.25 -16.96 0.52
C PHE A 655 11.01 -16.25 1.03
N ASP A 656 11.14 -15.01 1.50
CA ASP A 656 10.02 -14.20 2.00
C ASP A 656 9.01 -13.90 0.90
N ALA A 657 9.49 -13.64 -0.33
CA ALA A 657 8.61 -13.45 -1.47
C ALA A 657 7.80 -14.72 -1.78
N ALA A 658 8.42 -15.90 -1.69
CA ALA A 658 7.76 -17.17 -1.89
C ALA A 658 6.77 -17.50 -0.76
N GLU A 659 7.14 -17.28 0.50
CA GLU A 659 6.25 -17.47 1.65
C GLU A 659 5.04 -16.54 1.57
N GLY A 660 5.25 -15.25 1.30
CA GLY A 660 4.17 -14.27 1.18
C GLY A 660 3.22 -14.55 0.00
N ALA A 661 3.73 -15.11 -1.09
CA ALA A 661 2.92 -15.50 -2.25
C ALA A 661 2.32 -16.91 -2.15
N GLY A 662 2.71 -17.72 -1.16
CA GLY A 662 2.36 -19.15 -1.10
C GLY A 662 2.92 -19.97 -2.27
N SER A 663 3.99 -19.52 -2.91
CA SER A 663 4.53 -20.11 -4.13
C SER A 663 5.53 -21.25 -3.86
N VAL A 664 5.67 -22.15 -4.82
CA VAL A 664 6.71 -23.21 -4.79
C VAL A 664 8.04 -22.62 -5.27
N LEU A 665 9.11 -22.83 -4.52
CA LEU A 665 10.47 -22.46 -4.94
C LEU A 665 11.11 -23.59 -5.75
N LEU A 666 11.67 -23.27 -6.90
CA LEU A 666 12.50 -24.18 -7.70
C LEU A 666 13.94 -23.67 -7.78
N PHE A 667 14.87 -24.45 -7.25
CA PHE A 667 16.30 -24.27 -7.40
C PHE A 667 16.81 -25.25 -8.47
N ASP A 668 17.13 -24.72 -9.65
CA ASP A 668 17.70 -25.54 -10.72
C ASP A 668 19.22 -25.67 -10.59
N GLU A 669 19.78 -26.79 -11.08
CA GLU A 669 21.23 -27.07 -11.04
C GLU A 669 21.83 -27.00 -9.63
N ALA A 670 21.14 -27.57 -8.65
CA ALA A 670 21.53 -27.54 -7.24
C ALA A 670 22.95 -28.09 -6.98
N ASP A 671 23.48 -28.95 -7.85
CA ASP A 671 24.86 -29.46 -7.77
C ASP A 671 25.95 -28.40 -7.96
N ALA A 672 25.63 -27.25 -8.56
CA ALA A 672 26.56 -26.13 -8.66
C ALA A 672 26.92 -25.52 -7.29
N ILE A 673 26.02 -25.66 -6.31
CA ILE A 673 26.18 -25.11 -4.95
C ILE A 673 26.40 -26.21 -3.91
N PHE A 674 25.61 -27.28 -3.98
CA PHE A 674 25.60 -28.35 -2.98
C PHE A 674 26.55 -29.52 -3.33
N GLY A 675 27.51 -29.25 -4.22
CA GLY A 675 28.55 -30.19 -4.66
C GLY A 675 29.37 -30.78 -3.49
N LYS A 676 29.79 -32.06 -3.61
CA LYS A 676 30.71 -32.73 -2.70
C LYS A 676 32.00 -31.93 -2.69
N ARG A 677 32.33 -31.39 -1.52
CA ARG A 677 33.47 -30.52 -1.27
C ARG A 677 34.74 -31.10 -1.90
N THR A 678 35.32 -30.43 -2.89
CA THR A 678 36.73 -30.63 -3.24
C THR A 678 37.59 -29.93 -2.18
N GLU A 679 38.70 -30.55 -1.80
CA GLU A 679 39.62 -30.05 -0.76
C GLU A 679 39.95 -28.57 -0.97
N ILE A 680 39.80 -27.81 0.11
CA ILE A 680 40.01 -26.36 0.23
C ILE A 680 41.41 -26.00 -0.29
N LYS A 681 41.49 -25.13 -1.30
CA LYS A 681 42.77 -24.53 -1.72
C LYS A 681 42.83 -23.01 -1.55
N ASP A 682 41.68 -22.31 -1.49
CA ASP A 682 41.68 -20.83 -1.43
C ASP A 682 40.73 -20.21 -0.38
N ALA A 683 40.99 -18.94 -0.04
CA ALA A 683 40.13 -18.15 0.85
C ALA A 683 38.70 -17.95 0.30
N HIS A 684 38.53 -17.98 -1.03
CA HIS A 684 37.21 -17.95 -1.69
C HIS A 684 36.33 -19.17 -1.35
N ASP A 685 36.93 -20.36 -1.16
CA ASP A 685 36.20 -21.60 -0.85
C ASP A 685 35.56 -21.54 0.54
N ARG A 686 36.15 -20.80 1.50
CA ARG A 686 35.58 -20.65 2.85
C ARG A 686 34.30 -19.81 2.85
N HIS A 687 34.19 -18.82 1.98
CA HIS A 687 33.01 -17.95 1.89
C HIS A 687 31.82 -18.64 1.23
N ALA A 688 32.06 -19.40 0.16
CA ALA A 688 31.01 -20.24 -0.47
C ALA A 688 30.41 -21.25 0.53
N ASN A 689 31.22 -21.81 1.43
CA ASN A 689 30.73 -22.75 2.44
C ASN A 689 29.78 -22.13 3.48
N VAL A 690 29.95 -20.85 3.82
CA VAL A 690 29.05 -20.14 4.76
C VAL A 690 27.70 -19.86 4.09
N GLU A 691 27.71 -19.42 2.84
CA GLU A 691 26.49 -19.14 2.06
C GLU A 691 25.67 -20.41 1.80
N VAL A 692 26.32 -21.54 1.50
CA VAL A 692 25.66 -22.85 1.34
C VAL A 692 25.00 -23.30 2.64
N ALA A 693 25.68 -23.12 3.78
CA ALA A 693 25.15 -23.48 5.10
C ALA A 693 23.93 -22.61 5.46
N TYR A 694 23.99 -21.32 5.17
CA TYR A 694 22.88 -20.40 5.33
C TYR A 694 21.69 -20.76 4.42
N LEU A 695 21.93 -21.03 3.12
CA LEU A 695 20.88 -21.46 2.20
C LEU A 695 20.19 -22.75 2.69
N LEU A 696 20.96 -23.72 3.18
CA LEU A 696 20.42 -24.93 3.79
C LEU A 696 19.54 -24.61 5.01
N GLN A 697 20.01 -23.75 5.91
CA GLN A 697 19.22 -23.31 7.06
C GLN A 697 17.92 -22.61 6.62
N ARG A 698 17.95 -21.79 5.57
CA ARG A 698 16.75 -21.14 5.02
C ARG A 698 15.80 -22.14 4.38
N ILE A 699 16.29 -23.13 3.63
CA ILE A 699 15.45 -24.23 3.09
C ILE A 699 14.77 -25.02 4.22
N GLU A 700 15.47 -25.27 5.33
CA GLU A 700 14.91 -25.98 6.49
C GLU A 700 13.86 -25.16 7.26
N ALA A 701 14.04 -23.85 7.30
CA ALA A 701 13.13 -22.91 7.96
C ALA A 701 11.94 -22.50 7.10
N PHE A 702 12.08 -22.60 5.77
CA PHE A 702 11.06 -22.18 4.80
C PHE A 702 9.74 -22.93 5.02
N ARG A 703 8.66 -22.18 5.24
CA ARG A 703 7.30 -22.71 5.49
C ARG A 703 6.51 -22.85 4.20
N GLY A 704 7.11 -23.52 3.22
CA GLY A 704 6.51 -23.79 1.92
C GLY A 704 7.10 -25.05 1.29
N LEU A 705 7.02 -25.16 -0.04
CA LEU A 705 7.63 -26.23 -0.80
C LEU A 705 8.85 -25.72 -1.59
N ALA A 706 10.03 -26.22 -1.23
CA ALA A 706 11.27 -26.02 -1.98
C ALA A 706 11.61 -27.28 -2.76
N VAL A 707 11.74 -27.14 -4.08
CA VAL A 707 12.16 -28.19 -5.00
C VAL A 707 13.55 -27.88 -5.50
N LEU A 708 14.47 -28.82 -5.35
CA LEU A 708 15.82 -28.75 -5.90
C LEU A 708 15.94 -29.74 -7.05
N THR A 709 16.48 -29.32 -8.19
CA THR A 709 16.76 -30.20 -9.32
C THR A 709 18.26 -30.35 -9.54
N THR A 710 18.72 -31.57 -9.80
CA THR A 710 20.12 -31.85 -10.14
C THR A 710 20.24 -32.92 -11.22
N ASN A 711 21.27 -32.81 -12.06
CA ASN A 711 21.61 -33.85 -13.02
C ASN A 711 22.50 -34.94 -12.40
N PHE A 712 23.23 -34.63 -11.33
CA PHE A 712 24.27 -35.48 -10.77
C PHE A 712 24.05 -35.71 -9.27
N LYS A 713 23.16 -36.63 -8.91
CA LYS A 713 22.89 -37.04 -7.51
C LYS A 713 24.17 -37.33 -6.72
N GLN A 714 25.15 -37.94 -7.38
CA GLN A 714 26.41 -38.39 -6.77
C GLN A 714 27.30 -37.22 -6.33
N ASN A 715 27.09 -36.05 -6.93
CA ASN A 715 27.81 -34.84 -6.60
C ASN A 715 27.19 -34.11 -5.42
N ILE A 716 26.02 -34.50 -4.92
CA ILE A 716 25.41 -33.84 -3.75
C ILE A 716 25.94 -34.47 -2.46
N ASP A 717 26.18 -33.64 -1.43
CA ASP A 717 26.56 -34.11 -0.10
C ASP A 717 25.47 -35.01 0.54
N ASP A 718 25.85 -36.19 1.02
CA ASP A 718 24.92 -37.13 1.67
C ASP A 718 24.28 -36.55 2.94
N ALA A 719 24.98 -35.66 3.66
CA ALA A 719 24.43 -34.96 4.81
C ALA A 719 23.29 -34.01 4.43
N PHE A 720 23.37 -33.40 3.25
CA PHE A 720 22.30 -32.56 2.68
C PHE A 720 21.10 -33.42 2.28
N VAL A 721 21.33 -34.52 1.55
CA VAL A 721 20.25 -35.43 1.12
C VAL A 721 19.43 -35.95 2.29
N ARG A 722 20.07 -36.25 3.44
CA ARG A 722 19.38 -36.74 4.67
C ARG A 722 18.40 -35.73 5.28
N ARG A 723 18.54 -34.43 4.99
CA ARG A 723 17.67 -33.36 5.50
C ARG A 723 16.46 -33.12 4.61
N LEU A 724 16.47 -33.65 3.38
CA LEU A 724 15.39 -33.50 2.41
C LEU A 724 14.32 -34.55 2.69
N ARG A 725 13.06 -34.11 2.75
CA ARG A 725 11.93 -34.98 3.04
C ARG A 725 11.64 -35.94 1.89
N PHE A 726 11.86 -35.50 0.66
CA PHE A 726 11.64 -36.30 -0.54
C PHE A 726 12.88 -36.32 -1.42
N VAL A 727 13.20 -37.51 -1.95
CA VAL A 727 14.20 -37.70 -3.00
C VAL A 727 13.55 -38.52 -4.11
N VAL A 728 13.30 -37.89 -5.25
CA VAL A 728 12.66 -38.52 -6.42
C VAL A 728 13.70 -38.66 -7.52
N GLU A 729 13.86 -39.90 -8.00
CA GLU A 729 14.83 -40.24 -9.03
C GLU A 729 14.14 -40.43 -10.38
N PHE A 730 14.61 -39.68 -11.37
CA PHE A 730 14.12 -39.65 -12.74
C PHE A 730 15.10 -40.41 -13.64
N ALA A 731 14.87 -41.70 -13.82
CA ALA A 731 15.64 -42.55 -14.71
C ALA A 731 15.31 -42.28 -16.19
N LEU A 732 16.13 -42.82 -17.10
CA LEU A 732 15.78 -42.86 -18.51
C LEU A 732 14.52 -43.72 -18.71
N PRO A 733 13.55 -43.27 -19.54
CA PRO A 733 12.30 -44.00 -19.75
C PRO A 733 12.56 -45.34 -20.44
N THR A 734 11.80 -46.37 -20.05
CA THR A 734 11.73 -47.68 -20.72
C THR A 734 11.14 -47.56 -22.14
N ALA A 735 11.25 -48.62 -22.95
CA ALA A 735 10.69 -48.60 -24.31
C ALA A 735 9.17 -48.30 -24.32
N ALA A 736 8.41 -48.91 -23.41
CA ALA A 736 6.97 -48.67 -23.28
C ALA A 736 6.64 -47.25 -22.80
N GLU A 737 7.47 -46.65 -21.95
CA GLU A 737 7.34 -45.24 -21.55
C GLU A 737 7.69 -44.29 -22.69
N ARG A 738 8.78 -44.55 -23.43
CA ARG A 738 9.17 -43.76 -24.60
C ARG A 738 8.10 -43.78 -25.68
N GLU A 739 7.45 -44.92 -25.91
CA GLU A 739 6.35 -45.01 -26.87
C GLU A 739 5.19 -44.08 -26.48
N ARG A 740 4.81 -44.07 -25.19
CA ARG A 740 3.81 -43.13 -24.67
C ARG A 740 4.26 -41.67 -24.82
N ILE A 741 5.53 -41.38 -24.55
CA ILE A 741 6.10 -40.03 -24.72
C ILE A 741 6.06 -39.60 -26.19
N TRP A 742 6.46 -40.46 -27.13
CA TRP A 742 6.42 -40.18 -28.57
C TRP A 742 5.00 -39.90 -29.06
N ARG A 743 4.01 -40.70 -28.64
CA ARG A 743 2.61 -40.46 -28.99
C ARG A 743 2.12 -39.10 -28.48
N LYS A 744 2.54 -38.68 -27.29
CA LYS A 744 2.20 -37.36 -26.71
C LYS A 744 2.99 -36.21 -27.30
N ALA A 745 4.20 -36.46 -27.80
CA ALA A 745 5.06 -35.44 -28.40
C ALA A 745 4.46 -34.86 -29.70
N PHE A 746 3.58 -35.62 -30.37
CA PHE A 746 2.80 -35.14 -31.51
C PHE A 746 1.39 -34.74 -31.08
N PRO A 747 1.00 -33.45 -31.21
CA PRO A 747 -0.37 -33.02 -30.93
C PRO A 747 -1.40 -33.73 -31.82
N ALA A 748 -2.64 -33.86 -31.35
CA ALA A 748 -3.71 -34.53 -32.10
C ALA A 748 -4.00 -33.92 -33.48
N HIS A 749 -3.72 -32.62 -33.67
CA HIS A 749 -3.89 -31.90 -34.93
C HIS A 749 -2.66 -31.97 -35.85
N ALA A 750 -1.54 -32.54 -35.38
CA ALA A 750 -0.33 -32.66 -36.20
C ALA A 750 -0.56 -33.72 -37.29
N PRO A 751 -0.36 -33.38 -38.58
CA PRO A 751 -0.58 -34.32 -39.67
C PRO A 751 0.55 -35.35 -39.71
N LEU A 752 0.35 -36.50 -39.07
CA LEU A 752 1.29 -37.62 -39.08
C LEU A 752 1.04 -38.54 -40.28
N ALA A 753 2.08 -38.82 -41.06
CA ALA A 753 2.00 -39.81 -42.11
C ALA A 753 2.03 -41.24 -41.53
N ARG A 754 1.45 -42.20 -42.28
CA ARG A 754 1.28 -43.60 -41.83
C ARG A 754 2.61 -44.37 -41.71
N ASP A 755 3.68 -43.84 -42.30
CA ASP A 755 5.03 -44.41 -42.28
C ASP A 755 5.78 -44.13 -40.96
N VAL A 756 5.23 -43.31 -40.06
CA VAL A 756 5.83 -43.03 -38.74
C VAL A 756 5.45 -44.14 -37.75
N ASP A 757 6.35 -45.11 -37.58
CA ASP A 757 6.22 -46.15 -36.56
C ASP A 757 6.81 -45.69 -35.21
N VAL A 758 5.92 -45.23 -34.33
CA VAL A 758 6.27 -44.79 -32.98
C VAL A 758 6.82 -45.91 -32.09
N ALA A 759 6.35 -47.15 -32.25
CA ALA A 759 6.82 -48.28 -31.45
C ALA A 759 8.26 -48.66 -31.84
N LEU A 760 8.56 -48.62 -33.14
CA LEU A 760 9.92 -48.82 -33.64
C LEU A 760 10.88 -47.74 -33.12
N LEU A 761 10.49 -46.46 -33.19
CA LEU A 761 11.28 -45.35 -32.65
C LEU A 761 11.54 -45.51 -31.15
N ALA A 762 10.52 -45.89 -30.38
CA ALA A 762 10.62 -46.09 -28.95
C ALA A 762 11.55 -47.26 -28.56
N SER A 763 11.50 -48.36 -29.31
CA SER A 763 12.33 -49.54 -29.04
C SER A 763 13.82 -49.29 -29.34
N ARG A 764 14.14 -48.59 -30.43
CA ARG A 764 15.52 -48.40 -30.89
C ARG A 764 16.22 -47.17 -30.31
N LEU A 765 15.50 -46.10 -30.02
CA LEU A 765 16.09 -44.85 -29.50
C LEU A 765 16.02 -44.81 -27.98
N GLN A 766 17.17 -45.00 -27.31
CA GLN A 766 17.29 -44.90 -25.85
C GLN A 766 17.61 -43.46 -25.42
N ILE A 767 16.67 -42.55 -25.67
CA ILE A 767 16.82 -41.11 -25.42
C ILE A 767 15.84 -40.60 -24.35
N PRO A 768 16.17 -39.49 -23.65
CA PRO A 768 15.29 -38.88 -22.67
C PRO A 768 14.08 -38.20 -23.34
N GLY A 769 13.01 -37.97 -22.57
CA GLY A 769 11.76 -37.39 -23.07
C GLY A 769 11.92 -36.00 -23.69
N GLY A 770 12.80 -35.15 -23.14
CA GLY A 770 13.10 -33.83 -23.70
C GLY A 770 13.68 -33.91 -25.12
N SER A 771 14.54 -34.90 -25.39
CA SER A 771 15.06 -35.12 -26.75
C SER A 771 13.97 -35.63 -27.69
N ILE A 772 13.07 -36.50 -27.23
CA ILE A 772 11.91 -36.93 -28.03
C ILE A 772 11.05 -35.72 -28.44
N GLN A 773 10.77 -34.82 -27.50
CA GLN A 773 9.98 -33.62 -27.76
C GLN A 773 10.67 -32.68 -28.75
N ASN A 774 11.99 -32.47 -28.61
CA ASN A 774 12.78 -31.70 -29.57
C ASN A 774 12.73 -32.32 -30.96
N ILE A 775 12.89 -33.64 -31.08
CA ILE A 775 12.85 -34.34 -32.37
C ILE A 775 11.48 -34.20 -33.02
N ALA A 776 10.39 -34.43 -32.29
CA ALA A 776 9.04 -34.29 -32.81
C ALA A 776 8.76 -32.86 -33.32
N LEU A 777 9.17 -31.85 -32.55
CA LEU A 777 9.03 -30.45 -32.92
C LEU A 777 9.86 -30.10 -34.18
N HIS A 778 11.13 -30.49 -34.21
CA HIS A 778 11.99 -30.25 -35.37
C HIS A 778 11.50 -30.98 -36.62
N ALA A 779 11.00 -32.22 -36.49
CA ALA A 779 10.40 -32.96 -37.58
C ALA A 779 9.16 -32.24 -38.14
N ALA A 780 8.33 -31.66 -37.26
CA ALA A 780 7.19 -30.85 -37.68
C ALA A 780 7.60 -29.61 -38.48
N PHE A 781 8.65 -28.90 -38.06
CA PHE A 781 9.17 -27.76 -38.82
C PHE A 781 9.73 -28.16 -40.19
N ILE A 782 10.45 -29.29 -40.28
CA ILE A 782 10.96 -29.81 -41.56
C ILE A 782 9.79 -30.16 -42.49
N ALA A 783 8.77 -30.85 -41.97
CA ALA A 783 7.58 -31.24 -42.72
C ALA A 783 6.79 -30.04 -43.23
N ALA A 784 6.61 -29.02 -42.38
CA ALA A 784 5.92 -27.78 -42.73
C ALA A 784 6.67 -27.03 -43.85
N ALA A 785 8.00 -26.96 -43.78
CA ALA A 785 8.81 -26.36 -44.84
C ALA A 785 8.72 -27.13 -46.18
N ALA A 786 8.55 -28.45 -46.12
CA ALA A 786 8.34 -29.29 -47.30
C ALA A 786 6.90 -29.29 -47.83
N GLY A 787 5.95 -28.67 -47.12
CA GLY A 787 4.55 -28.57 -47.54
C GLY A 787 3.74 -29.87 -47.42
N GLY A 788 4.03 -30.72 -46.43
CA GLY A 788 3.38 -32.02 -46.27
C GLY A 788 3.28 -32.53 -44.82
N PRO A 789 2.69 -33.73 -44.62
CA PRO A 789 2.62 -34.36 -43.31
C PRO A 789 4.01 -34.72 -42.76
N ILE A 790 4.10 -34.90 -41.44
CA ILE A 790 5.28 -35.38 -40.74
C ILE A 790 5.48 -36.85 -41.11
N SER A 791 6.51 -37.14 -41.91
CA SER A 791 6.89 -38.48 -42.37
C SER A 791 8.06 -39.04 -41.57
N ALA A 792 8.31 -40.34 -41.72
CA ALA A 792 9.46 -41.00 -41.10
C ALA A 792 10.79 -40.33 -41.51
N ALA A 793 10.91 -39.86 -42.75
CA ALA A 793 12.10 -39.16 -43.23
C ALA A 793 12.37 -37.86 -42.44
N HIS A 794 11.33 -37.09 -42.12
CA HIS A 794 11.45 -35.87 -41.33
C HIS A 794 11.88 -36.18 -39.88
N VAL A 795 11.29 -37.23 -39.29
CA VAL A 795 11.64 -37.67 -37.93
C VAL A 795 13.08 -38.18 -37.86
N LEU A 796 13.53 -38.98 -38.84
CA LEU A 796 14.92 -39.45 -38.92
C LEU A 796 15.92 -38.30 -39.08
N ALA A 797 15.63 -37.33 -39.95
CA ALA A 797 16.47 -36.15 -40.14
C ALA A 797 16.60 -35.32 -38.85
N ALA A 798 15.49 -35.12 -38.13
CA ALA A 798 15.49 -34.45 -36.84
C ALA A 798 16.23 -35.27 -35.76
N THR A 799 16.07 -36.60 -35.76
CA THR A 799 16.74 -37.52 -34.84
C THR A 799 18.25 -37.44 -35.00
N ARG A 800 18.75 -37.47 -36.25
CA ARG A 800 20.19 -37.37 -36.53
C ARG A 800 20.77 -36.09 -35.94
N ARG A 801 20.11 -34.95 -36.13
CA ARG A 801 20.53 -33.65 -35.58
C ARG A 801 20.53 -33.64 -34.05
N GLU A 802 19.51 -34.20 -33.41
CA GLU A 802 19.44 -34.26 -31.95
C GLU A 802 20.50 -35.21 -31.36
N LEU A 803 20.75 -36.36 -31.98
CA LEU A 803 21.78 -37.30 -31.52
C LEU A 803 23.20 -36.71 -31.60
N VAL A 804 23.52 -35.98 -32.67
CA VAL A 804 24.77 -35.21 -32.77
C VAL A 804 24.88 -34.20 -31.64
N LYS A 805 23.81 -33.44 -31.41
CA LYS A 805 23.75 -32.40 -30.38
C LYS A 805 23.96 -32.94 -28.97
N ILE A 806 23.43 -34.13 -28.66
CA ILE A 806 23.60 -34.78 -27.34
C ILE A 806 24.85 -35.66 -27.26
N GLY A 807 25.71 -35.68 -28.30
CA GLY A 807 26.99 -36.38 -28.30
C GLY A 807 26.91 -37.90 -28.55
N MET A 808 25.79 -38.42 -29.06
CA MET A 808 25.57 -39.85 -29.35
C MET A 808 25.97 -40.23 -30.79
N LEU A 809 27.22 -39.97 -31.16
CA LEU A 809 27.75 -40.17 -32.53
C LEU A 809 27.75 -41.64 -33.00
N THR A 810 27.87 -42.60 -32.07
CA THR A 810 27.80 -44.03 -32.40
C THR A 810 26.38 -44.48 -32.73
N ALA A 811 25.37 -43.97 -32.02
CA ALA A 811 23.96 -44.23 -32.31
C ALA A 811 23.51 -43.55 -33.62
N GLU A 812 24.13 -42.41 -33.97
CA GLU A 812 23.91 -41.74 -35.25
C GLU A 812 24.32 -42.62 -36.45
N ARG A 813 25.47 -43.30 -36.36
CA ARG A 813 25.96 -44.20 -37.42
C ARG A 813 25.07 -45.45 -37.59
N SER A 814 24.46 -45.92 -36.51
CA SER A 814 23.53 -47.06 -36.53
C SER A 814 22.14 -46.71 -37.08
N LEU A 815 21.80 -45.42 -37.27
CA LEU A 815 20.55 -45.01 -37.91
C LEU A 815 20.53 -45.27 -39.42
N ASP A 816 21.69 -45.42 -40.06
CA ASP A 816 21.74 -45.72 -41.50
C ASP A 816 21.23 -47.14 -41.80
N GLU A 817 21.28 -48.05 -40.83
CA GLU A 817 20.66 -49.39 -40.89
C GLU A 817 19.13 -49.36 -40.74
N LEU A 818 18.55 -48.25 -40.27
CA LEU A 818 17.10 -48.01 -40.16
C LEU A 818 16.49 -47.42 -41.43
N ALA A 819 17.31 -46.80 -42.28
CA ALA A 819 16.86 -46.08 -43.47
C ALA A 819 16.67 -46.97 -44.72
N VAL A 820 16.86 -48.29 -44.61
CA VAL A 820 16.64 -49.25 -45.69
C VAL A 820 15.22 -49.82 -45.55
N PRO A 821 14.26 -49.42 -46.40
CA PRO A 821 13.03 -50.17 -46.54
C PRO A 821 13.36 -51.53 -47.17
N SER A 822 12.73 -52.60 -46.69
CA SER A 822 12.63 -53.86 -47.44
C SER A 822 11.71 -53.66 -48.64
#